data_AF-A0A9D3XSM2-F1
#
_entry.id   AF-A0A9D3XSM2-F1
#
_cell.length_a   1.000
_cell.length_b   1.000
_cell.length_c   1.000
_cell.angle_alpha   90.00
_cell.angle_beta   90.00
_cell.angle_gamma   90.00
#
_symmetry.space_group_name_H-M   'P 1'
#
loop_
_entity.id
_entity.type
_entity.pdbx_description
1 polymer ?
#
loop_
_entity_poly.entity_id
_entity_poly.type
_entity_poly.pdbx_seq_one_letter_code
_entity_poly.pdbx_strand_id
1 'polypeptide(L)'
;MVVLGSYCPGNGTVSQPWTQQGFSPCFYFTLVPTVLLSVCLLLGALQYACYARFGRAMEPKHIPRSCLYHAQVLLSLLLAVQPLGALLWQALAAGPLYGYALLYGCLSAGGWGCALGLLQLEHTRVLAQDRTRGHGTVLLLFWALAFAAENLALVSWRSPLWWWSLGDAPQKVQFSLWVLRYVCTFTLFVLGMKAPGLPHKPYMLLVNEDERDVENRQPLLAGDRGSHSTWKDLGRKLRLLVQYVWPRGSPLLQGLVLFCMTLMGLERVINVFVPIYYKNIVNELTEGTAWHTVAWTICTYVFLKFLQGGGAGSTGFVSNLRTFLWIRVQQFTNRQVQVRLFAHLHGLSLRWHLGRKTGEVLRSVDRGTSSVNSLLSYIIFSIFPTIADIVIGIIYFSSAFSLWFGLIIFVCMSLYLTLTIIITEWRTKYRRDMNSRDNEAKARAVDSLLNFETVKYYNAESYEVNRFNDAILKYQVSEWKVNASLALLNQTQNLIIGLGLLAGSLLCAYFVTEKKFQVGDFVLFGTYIIQLYTPLNWFGTYYRMIQSSFIDMENMFELFNEEQEVKDEVNAGDLRFRSGRIEFENVHFSYMDGREILQDVSFSVMPGQTLALVRTGPLRWDLCGRDWPMAVGTGPYGACPCPIPAPCALPCQSAE
;
A
#
# COMPACT_ATOMS: atom_id res chain seq x y z
N MET A 1 18.81 55.22 27.63
CA MET A 1 18.41 55.37 26.21
C MET A 1 18.78 54.10 25.48
N VAL A 2 17.81 53.37 24.93
CA VAL A 2 18.08 52.19 24.09
C VAL A 2 18.49 52.69 22.71
N VAL A 3 19.73 52.44 22.30
CA VAL A 3 20.21 52.79 20.97
C VAL A 3 19.94 51.59 20.05
N LEU A 4 19.07 51.78 19.05
CA LEU A 4 18.88 50.82 17.97
C LEU A 4 20.15 50.78 17.13
N GLY A 5 20.83 49.64 17.09
CA GLY A 5 22.00 49.42 16.24
C GLY A 5 21.63 49.09 14.80
N SER A 6 22.66 48.83 13.98
CA SER A 6 22.51 48.23 12.64
C SER A 6 21.80 46.87 12.70
N TYR A 7 21.22 46.41 11.59
CA TYR A 7 20.46 45.15 11.56
C TYR A 7 21.30 43.93 11.96
N CYS A 8 22.58 43.88 11.56
CA CYS A 8 23.57 42.89 11.97
C CYS A 8 24.71 43.54 12.77
N PRO A 9 25.42 42.81 13.64
CA PRO A 9 26.61 43.30 14.32
C PRO A 9 27.81 43.40 13.34
N GLY A 10 28.48 44.56 13.30
CA GLY A 10 29.61 44.85 12.39
C GLY A 10 29.19 45.10 10.92
N ASN A 11 30.16 45.22 10.00
CA ASN A 11 29.95 45.31 8.53
C ASN A 11 29.46 43.97 7.91
N GLY A 12 28.75 43.13 8.65
CA GLY A 12 28.21 41.86 8.18
C GLY A 12 26.91 42.05 7.39
N THR A 13 26.79 41.35 6.26
CA THR A 13 25.58 41.36 5.41
C THR A 13 24.78 40.07 5.59
N VAL A 14 23.45 40.15 5.46
CA VAL A 14 22.55 38.97 5.47
C VAL A 14 22.87 38.00 4.32
N SER A 15 23.46 38.50 3.24
CA SER A 15 23.82 37.73 2.05
C SER A 15 25.03 36.80 2.22
N GLN A 16 25.79 36.90 3.31
CA GLN A 16 26.91 35.99 3.59
C GLN A 16 26.51 34.97 4.69
N PRO A 17 26.06 33.77 4.30
CA PRO A 17 25.59 32.76 5.26
C PRO A 17 26.73 32.12 6.07
N TRP A 18 27.96 32.10 5.55
CA TRP A 18 29.11 31.43 6.17
C TRP A 18 30.26 32.41 6.42
N THR A 19 30.63 32.59 7.69
CA THR A 19 31.70 33.50 8.12
C THR A 19 32.48 32.88 9.29
N GLN A 20 33.82 32.88 9.24
CA GLN A 20 34.69 32.38 10.31
C GLN A 20 34.33 30.95 10.81
N GLN A 21 34.31 29.98 9.88
CA GLN A 21 34.09 28.55 10.17
C GLN A 21 32.73 28.20 10.83
N GLY A 22 31.70 29.04 10.61
CA GLY A 22 30.34 28.74 11.03
C GLY A 22 29.30 29.64 10.35
N PHE A 23 28.03 29.42 10.67
CA PHE A 23 26.94 30.30 10.23
C PHE A 23 27.06 31.68 10.87
N SER A 24 26.79 32.74 10.10
CA SER A 24 26.69 34.06 10.70
C SER A 24 25.45 34.11 11.62
N PRO A 25 25.57 34.58 12.89
CA PRO A 25 24.43 34.64 13.80
C PRO A 25 23.27 35.46 13.22
N CYS A 26 23.57 36.53 12.46
CA CYS A 26 22.55 37.34 11.82
C CYS A 26 21.74 36.57 10.78
N PHE A 27 22.36 35.69 9.98
CA PHE A 27 21.66 34.86 8.99
C PHE A 27 20.85 33.74 9.67
N TYR A 28 21.42 33.09 10.69
CA TYR A 28 20.75 32.00 11.39
C TYR A 28 19.49 32.46 12.14
N PHE A 29 19.62 33.53 12.93
CA PHE A 29 18.50 34.07 13.71
C PHE A 29 17.42 34.77 12.87
N THR A 30 17.66 35.00 11.57
CA THR A 30 16.65 35.54 10.65
C THR A 30 15.97 34.45 9.82
N LEU A 31 16.73 33.48 9.31
CA LEU A 31 16.21 32.37 8.51
C LEU A 31 15.34 31.40 9.33
N VAL A 32 15.80 30.97 10.50
CA VAL A 32 15.10 29.95 11.29
C VAL A 32 13.67 30.36 11.67
N PRO A 33 13.43 31.53 12.30
CA PRO A 33 12.08 31.90 12.70
C PRO A 33 11.18 32.26 11.51
N THR A 34 11.73 32.75 10.39
CA THR A 34 10.94 33.01 9.16
C THR A 34 10.45 31.72 8.52
N VAL A 35 11.31 30.69 8.45
CA VAL A 35 10.92 29.36 7.97
C VAL A 35 9.89 28.70 8.89
N LEU A 36 10.12 28.70 10.21
CA LEU A 36 9.17 28.12 11.16
C LEU A 36 7.79 28.80 11.12
N LEU A 37 7.76 30.14 11.06
CA LEU A 37 6.50 30.87 10.98
C LEU A 37 5.80 30.65 9.64
N SER A 38 6.50 30.68 8.51
CA SER A 38 5.89 30.49 7.19
C SER A 38 5.29 29.10 7.03
N VAL A 39 5.98 28.04 7.50
CA VAL A 39 5.45 26.68 7.52
C VAL A 39 4.20 26.59 8.38
N CYS A 40 4.23 27.18 9.59
CA CYS A 40 3.10 27.15 10.50
C CYS A 40 1.90 27.97 9.98
N LEU A 41 2.12 29.14 9.38
CA LEU A 41 1.04 29.96 8.84
C LEU A 41 0.41 29.33 7.60
N LEU A 42 1.20 28.86 6.62
CA LEU A 42 0.65 28.32 5.38
C LEU A 42 -0.05 26.98 5.61
N LEU A 43 0.65 26.02 6.23
CA LEU A 43 0.10 24.69 6.47
C LEU A 43 -0.89 24.68 7.63
N GLY A 44 -0.65 25.49 8.65
CA GLY A 44 -1.57 25.63 9.79
C GLY A 44 -2.86 26.33 9.43
N ALA A 45 -2.84 27.34 8.55
CA ALA A 45 -4.09 27.95 8.06
C ALA A 45 -4.90 26.96 7.21
N LEU A 46 -4.25 26.14 6.38
CA LEU A 46 -4.92 25.07 5.63
C LEU A 46 -5.54 24.04 6.58
N GLN A 47 -4.81 23.61 7.60
CA GLN A 47 -5.33 22.70 8.63
C GLN A 47 -6.50 23.34 9.38
N TYR A 48 -6.35 24.58 9.84
CA TYR A 48 -7.41 25.32 10.53
C TYR A 48 -8.68 25.43 9.68
N ALA A 49 -8.55 25.80 8.40
CA ALA A 49 -9.67 25.87 7.47
C ALA A 49 -10.36 24.51 7.27
N CYS A 50 -9.60 23.42 7.24
CA CYS A 50 -10.14 22.06 7.18
C CYS A 50 -10.93 21.71 8.44
N TYR A 51 -10.38 21.95 9.63
CA TYR A 51 -11.07 21.71 10.91
C TYR A 51 -12.26 22.66 11.14
N ALA A 52 -12.23 23.88 10.59
CA ALA A 52 -13.35 24.80 10.63
C ALA A 52 -14.50 24.33 9.74
N ARG A 53 -14.21 23.74 8.58
CA ARG A 53 -15.22 23.30 7.60
C ARG A 53 -15.76 21.89 7.86
N PHE A 54 -14.92 20.97 8.33
CA PHE A 54 -15.24 19.54 8.45
C PHE A 54 -15.09 18.98 9.87
N GLY A 55 -14.54 19.75 10.81
CA GLY A 55 -14.32 19.29 12.18
C GLY A 55 -15.60 19.34 13.02
N ARG A 56 -15.83 18.30 13.82
CA ARG A 56 -16.86 18.30 14.88
C ARG A 56 -16.21 18.48 16.24
N ALA A 57 -16.88 19.18 17.15
CA ALA A 57 -16.41 19.31 18.53
C ALA A 57 -16.50 17.96 19.25
N MET A 58 -15.46 17.60 19.99
CA MET A 58 -15.49 16.40 20.84
C MET A 58 -16.38 16.64 22.07
N GLU A 59 -17.20 15.65 22.40
CA GLU A 59 -17.92 15.68 23.66
C GLU A 59 -16.95 15.58 24.85
N PRO A 60 -17.19 16.33 25.95
CA PRO A 60 -16.27 16.44 27.07
C PRO A 60 -15.98 15.11 27.79
N LYS A 61 -16.83 14.10 27.60
CA LYS A 61 -16.64 12.74 28.14
C LYS A 61 -15.50 11.97 27.47
N HIS A 62 -15.18 12.27 26.21
CA HIS A 62 -14.23 11.50 25.40
C HIS A 62 -12.86 12.20 25.26
N ILE A 63 -12.69 13.37 25.90
CA ILE A 63 -11.43 14.10 25.92
C ILE A 63 -10.51 13.48 26.98
N PRO A 64 -9.36 12.89 26.59
CA PRO A 64 -8.45 12.25 27.55
C PRO A 64 -7.79 13.30 28.45
N ARG A 65 -8.02 13.20 29.77
CA ARG A 65 -7.33 14.03 30.76
C ARG A 65 -5.94 13.47 31.03
N SER A 66 -4.96 13.79 30.19
CA SER A 66 -3.58 13.36 30.40
C SER A 66 -2.70 14.46 30.98
N CYS A 67 -1.88 14.11 31.97
CA CYS A 67 -0.85 15.01 32.53
C CYS A 67 0.20 15.38 31.46
N LEU A 68 0.47 14.44 30.53
CA LEU A 68 1.41 14.64 29.43
C LEU A 68 0.95 15.70 28.42
N TYR A 69 -0.36 15.85 28.17
CA TYR A 69 -0.88 16.95 27.34
C TYR A 69 -0.64 18.32 28.00
N HIS A 70 -0.87 18.41 29.31
CA HIS A 70 -0.58 19.65 30.06
C HIS A 70 0.91 19.99 30.03
N ALA A 71 1.78 18.99 30.12
CA ALA A 71 3.21 19.16 29.93
C ALA A 71 3.56 19.67 28.52
N GLN A 72 2.90 19.16 27.46
CA GLN A 72 3.09 19.66 26.08
C GLN A 72 2.69 21.13 25.95
N VAL A 73 1.53 21.52 26.49
CA VAL A 73 1.07 22.93 26.46
C VAL A 73 2.05 23.83 27.22
N LEU A 74 2.49 23.41 28.41
CA LEU A 74 3.45 24.17 29.23
C LEU A 74 4.78 24.36 28.52
N LEU A 75 5.34 23.29 27.94
CA LEU A 75 6.61 23.35 27.19
C LEU A 75 6.50 24.25 25.95
N SER A 76 5.37 24.19 25.24
CA SER A 76 5.12 25.04 24.06
C SER A 76 5.00 26.52 24.44
N LEU A 77 4.34 26.81 25.58
CA LEU A 77 4.21 28.16 26.13
C LEU A 77 5.56 28.69 26.63
N LEU A 78 6.36 27.85 27.28
CA LEU A 78 7.71 28.21 27.71
C LEU A 78 8.58 28.62 26.51
N LEU A 79 8.54 27.87 25.41
CA LEU A 79 9.27 28.18 24.18
C LEU A 79 8.75 29.43 23.44
N ALA A 80 7.47 29.79 23.60
CA ALA A 80 6.92 31.04 23.07
C ALA A 80 7.40 32.27 23.86
N VAL A 81 7.53 32.16 25.19
CA VAL A 81 7.88 33.28 26.09
C VAL A 81 9.39 33.50 26.20
N GLN A 82 10.19 32.43 26.19
CA GLN A 82 11.65 32.50 26.29
C GLN A 82 12.34 33.52 25.36
N PRO A 83 12.04 33.61 24.05
CA PRO A 83 12.70 34.55 23.15
C PRO A 83 12.35 36.02 23.45
N LEU A 84 11.14 36.29 23.94
CA LEU A 84 10.72 37.61 24.40
C LEU A 84 11.44 37.99 25.71
N GLY A 85 11.60 37.03 26.63
CA GLY A 85 12.37 37.22 27.87
C GLY A 85 13.84 37.54 27.61
N ALA A 86 14.46 36.87 26.63
CA ALA A 86 15.84 37.15 26.22
C ALA A 86 16.00 38.57 25.62
N LEU A 87 15.01 39.03 24.86
CA LEU A 87 14.99 40.39 24.31
C LEU A 87 14.82 41.45 25.41
N LEU A 88 13.93 41.21 26.37
CA LEU A 88 13.75 42.10 27.53
C LEU A 88 15.01 42.20 28.39
N TRP A 89 15.71 41.08 28.61
CA TRP A 89 17.00 41.08 29.32
C TRP A 89 18.04 41.94 28.61
N GLN A 90 18.17 41.79 27.28
CA GLN A 90 19.11 42.60 26.48
C GLN A 90 18.75 44.09 26.49
N ALA A 91 17.46 44.43 26.50
CA ALA A 91 17.00 45.81 26.61
C ALA A 91 17.28 46.42 28.00
N LEU A 92 17.13 45.63 29.07
CA LEU A 92 17.39 46.06 30.45
C LEU A 92 18.89 46.17 30.78
N ALA A 93 19.73 45.35 30.15
CA ALA A 93 21.18 45.33 30.35
C ALA A 93 21.95 46.46 29.63
N ALA A 94 21.24 47.46 29.07
CA ALA A 94 21.80 48.65 28.41
C ALA A 94 22.82 48.38 27.26
N GLY A 95 22.69 47.23 26.57
CA GLY A 95 23.48 46.92 25.37
C GLY A 95 22.84 47.43 24.06
N PRO A 96 23.59 47.49 22.94
CA PRO A 96 23.01 47.80 21.64
C PRO A 96 22.03 46.70 21.21
N LEU A 97 20.78 47.07 20.91
CA LEU A 97 19.79 46.14 20.37
C LEU A 97 19.94 46.06 18.84
N TYR A 98 20.27 44.88 18.35
CA TYR A 98 20.37 44.61 16.91
C TYR A 98 19.02 44.20 16.33
N GLY A 99 18.75 44.63 15.10
CA GLY A 99 17.46 44.38 14.41
C GLY A 99 17.10 42.89 14.26
N TYR A 100 18.09 42.02 14.07
CA TYR A 100 17.85 40.57 13.95
C TYR A 100 17.28 39.93 15.24
N ALA A 101 17.67 40.43 16.42
CA ALA A 101 17.21 39.89 17.70
C ALA A 101 15.72 40.19 17.94
N LEU A 102 15.28 41.38 17.51
CA LEU A 102 13.88 41.80 17.57
C LEU A 102 13.00 40.99 16.61
N LEU A 103 13.47 40.80 15.39
CA LEU A 103 12.79 39.95 14.40
C LEU A 103 12.70 38.50 14.86
N TYR A 104 13.77 37.95 15.43
CA TYR A 104 13.78 36.61 16.01
C TYR A 104 12.73 36.46 17.11
N GLY A 105 12.68 37.39 18.07
CA GLY A 105 11.73 37.36 19.17
C GLY A 105 10.27 37.39 18.73
N CYS A 106 9.91 38.32 17.84
CA CYS A 106 8.54 38.46 17.35
C CYS A 106 8.09 37.26 16.50
N LEU A 107 8.92 36.82 15.56
CA LEU A 107 8.54 35.73 14.64
C LEU A 107 8.51 34.38 15.34
N SER A 108 9.43 34.09 16.27
CA SER A 108 9.39 32.82 17.01
C SER A 108 8.21 32.77 17.97
N ALA A 109 7.89 33.87 18.67
CA ALA A 109 6.70 33.95 19.51
C ALA A 109 5.41 33.73 18.69
N GLY A 110 5.34 34.33 17.49
CA GLY A 110 4.24 34.10 16.55
C GLY A 110 4.13 32.63 16.10
N GLY A 111 5.26 31.99 15.76
CA GLY A 111 5.29 30.59 15.31
C GLY A 111 4.85 29.61 16.41
N TRP A 112 5.40 29.73 17.61
CA TRP A 112 5.03 28.90 18.75
C TRP A 112 3.60 29.17 19.24
N GLY A 113 3.13 30.43 19.15
CA GLY A 113 1.73 30.80 19.43
C GLY A 113 0.74 30.13 18.45
N CYS A 114 1.07 30.11 17.16
CA CYS A 114 0.27 29.41 16.15
C CYS A 114 0.24 27.89 16.40
N ALA A 115 1.40 27.29 16.72
CA ALA A 115 1.49 25.86 17.05
C ALA A 115 0.66 25.49 18.30
N LEU A 116 0.64 26.35 19.33
CA LEU A 116 -0.23 26.21 20.49
C LEU A 116 -1.72 26.25 20.12
N GLY A 117 -2.11 27.17 19.23
CA GLY A 117 -3.48 27.26 18.73
C GLY A 117 -3.91 25.99 17.98
N LEU A 118 -3.02 25.41 17.16
CA LEU A 118 -3.26 24.14 16.47
C LEU A 118 -3.36 22.96 17.45
N LEU A 119 -2.49 22.90 18.46
CA LEU A 119 -2.53 21.88 19.50
C LEU A 119 -3.87 21.89 20.27
N GLN A 120 -4.38 23.07 20.61
CA GLN A 120 -5.69 23.23 21.26
C GLN A 120 -6.84 22.87 20.32
N LEU A 121 -6.73 23.18 19.03
CA LEU A 121 -7.72 22.83 18.01
C LEU A 121 -7.84 21.31 17.87
N GLU A 122 -6.72 20.59 17.78
CA GLU A 122 -6.69 19.12 17.68
C GLU A 122 -7.21 18.44 18.96
N HIS A 123 -7.01 19.05 20.12
CA HIS A 123 -7.54 18.54 21.39
C HIS A 123 -9.05 18.73 21.53
N THR A 124 -9.65 19.70 20.82
CA THR A 124 -11.08 20.05 20.97
C THR A 124 -11.95 19.60 19.81
N ARG A 125 -11.38 19.42 18.61
CA ARG A 125 -12.10 19.07 17.38
C ARG A 125 -11.50 17.84 16.72
N VAL A 126 -12.35 17.03 16.08
CA VAL A 126 -11.95 15.82 15.34
C VAL A 126 -12.51 15.86 13.92
N LEU A 127 -11.68 15.44 12.96
CA LEU A 127 -12.08 15.18 11.57
C LEU A 127 -12.61 13.76 11.43
N ALA A 128 -13.68 13.59 10.66
CA ALA A 128 -14.31 12.28 10.43
C ALA A 128 -13.42 11.26 9.71
N GLN A 129 -12.27 11.65 9.17
CA GLN A 129 -11.42 10.77 8.35
C GLN A 129 -10.05 10.46 8.98
N ASP A 130 -9.75 10.98 10.17
CA ASP A 130 -8.41 10.80 10.75
C ASP A 130 -8.19 9.39 11.30
N ARG A 131 -7.11 8.78 10.79
CA ARG A 131 -6.61 7.47 11.19
C ARG A 131 -5.70 7.68 12.41
N THR A 132 -6.28 7.68 13.60
CA THR A 132 -5.62 8.12 14.84
C THR A 132 -4.51 7.17 15.31
N ARG A 133 -3.27 7.58 15.08
CA ARG A 133 -2.08 7.19 15.87
C ARG A 133 -1.12 8.36 16.15
N GLY A 134 -1.57 9.62 16.02
CA GLY A 134 -0.69 10.78 16.22
C GLY A 134 -1.39 12.14 16.12
N HIS A 135 -0.68 13.21 16.48
CA HIS A 135 -1.04 14.60 16.17
C HIS A 135 -1.07 14.84 14.65
N GLY A 136 -1.65 15.96 14.23
CA GLY A 136 -1.66 16.36 12.82
C GLY A 136 -0.25 16.48 12.24
N THR A 137 -0.11 16.16 10.96
CA THR A 137 1.19 16.15 10.26
C THR A 137 1.88 17.51 10.28
N VAL A 138 1.13 18.61 10.29
CA VAL A 138 1.66 19.98 10.34
C VAL A 138 2.34 20.26 11.67
N LEU A 139 1.73 19.84 12.78
CA LEU A 139 2.27 20.08 14.12
C LEU A 139 3.54 19.24 14.36
N LEU A 140 3.53 17.98 13.91
CA LEU A 140 4.71 17.11 13.92
C LEU A 140 5.84 17.68 13.05
N LEU A 141 5.53 18.18 11.85
CA LEU A 141 6.50 18.82 10.97
C LEU A 141 7.10 20.07 11.61
N PHE A 142 6.29 20.91 12.27
CA PHE A 142 6.75 22.09 12.97
C PHE A 142 7.74 21.74 14.10
N TRP A 143 7.41 20.78 14.96
CA TRP A 143 8.33 20.33 16.02
C TRP A 143 9.60 19.68 15.48
N ALA A 144 9.50 18.91 14.40
CA ALA A 144 10.66 18.31 13.74
C ALA A 144 11.60 19.37 13.15
N LEU A 145 11.05 20.39 12.47
CA LEU A 145 11.82 21.51 11.93
C LEU A 145 12.44 22.35 13.05
N ALA A 146 11.71 22.60 14.13
CA ALA A 146 12.24 23.32 15.29
C ALA A 146 13.41 22.57 15.94
N PHE A 147 13.28 21.25 16.14
CA PHE A 147 14.37 20.43 16.65
C PHE A 147 15.56 20.37 15.69
N ALA A 148 15.32 20.21 14.38
CA ALA A 148 16.38 20.22 13.38
C ALA A 148 17.14 21.56 13.33
N ALA A 149 16.43 22.69 13.49
CA ALA A 149 17.05 24.00 13.56
C ALA A 149 18.00 24.11 14.76
N GLU A 150 17.60 23.67 15.96
CA GLU A 150 18.49 23.71 17.14
C GLU A 150 19.74 22.81 16.98
N ASN A 151 19.64 21.71 16.23
CA ASN A 151 20.81 20.89 15.90
C ASN A 151 21.75 21.58 14.91
N LEU A 152 21.22 22.44 14.02
CA LEU A 152 22.03 23.18 13.05
C LEU A 152 23.00 24.16 13.74
N ALA A 153 22.67 24.63 14.95
CA ALA A 153 23.56 25.41 15.82
C ALA A 153 24.85 24.66 16.23
N LEU A 154 24.87 23.32 16.17
CA LEU A 154 26.08 22.53 16.46
C LEU A 154 27.11 22.61 15.33
N VAL A 155 26.69 22.92 14.10
CA VAL A 155 27.60 23.02 12.93
C VAL A 155 28.62 24.16 13.13
N SER A 156 28.27 25.20 13.89
CA SER A 156 29.11 26.37 14.18
C SER A 156 29.98 26.22 15.44
N TRP A 157 30.17 24.99 15.95
CA TRP A 157 30.94 24.70 17.18
C TRP A 157 32.33 25.35 17.23
N ARG A 158 33.01 25.43 16.08
CA ARG A 158 34.39 25.95 15.98
C ARG A 158 34.47 27.47 15.76
N SER A 159 33.34 28.15 15.61
CA SER A 159 33.31 29.57 15.31
C SER A 159 33.42 30.43 16.58
N PRO A 160 34.26 31.48 16.60
CA PRO A 160 34.43 32.36 17.76
C PRO A 160 33.28 33.36 17.94
N LEU A 161 32.40 33.48 16.94
CA LEU A 161 31.23 34.38 16.95
C LEU A 161 30.04 33.82 17.73
N TRP A 162 30.12 32.54 18.11
CA TRP A 162 29.07 31.84 18.83
C TRP A 162 29.43 31.69 20.31
N TRP A 163 28.42 31.45 21.14
CA TRP A 163 28.55 31.34 22.60
C TRP A 163 29.33 30.09 23.08
N TRP A 164 29.95 29.32 22.18
CA TRP A 164 30.70 28.10 22.48
C TRP A 164 32.02 28.36 23.24
N SER A 165 32.62 29.55 23.10
CA SER A 165 33.88 29.90 23.78
C SER A 165 33.74 30.19 25.28
N LEU A 166 32.52 30.43 25.77
CA LEU A 166 32.19 30.65 27.20
C LEU A 166 33.03 31.72 27.92
N GLY A 167 33.66 32.65 27.18
CA GLY A 167 34.61 33.62 27.70
C GLY A 167 33.95 34.71 28.55
N ASP A 168 32.79 35.20 28.11
CA ASP A 168 32.09 36.32 28.74
C ASP A 168 30.79 35.87 29.46
N ALA A 169 30.39 36.60 30.51
CA ALA A 169 29.11 36.41 31.20
C ALA A 169 27.88 36.36 30.26
N PRO A 170 27.71 37.25 29.25
CA PRO A 170 26.62 37.15 28.28
C PRO A 170 26.65 35.88 27.43
N GLN A 171 27.83 35.35 27.09
CA GLN A 171 27.95 34.10 26.33
C GLN A 171 27.47 32.91 27.17
N LYS A 172 27.79 32.87 28.47
CA LYS A 172 27.31 31.84 29.39
C LYS A 172 25.77 31.83 29.51
N VAL A 173 25.14 32.99 29.53
CA VAL A 173 23.67 33.14 29.58
C VAL A 173 23.02 32.71 28.25
N GLN A 174 23.61 33.06 27.11
CA GLN A 174 23.08 32.62 25.80
C GLN A 174 23.19 31.11 25.62
N PHE A 175 24.29 30.51 26.07
CA PHE A 175 24.47 29.07 26.06
C PHE A 175 23.44 28.35 26.95
N SER A 176 23.19 28.82 28.17
CA SER A 176 22.20 28.20 29.05
C SER A 176 20.77 28.30 28.50
N LEU A 177 20.41 29.44 27.88
CA LEU A 177 19.14 29.60 27.18
C LEU A 177 19.01 28.65 25.97
N TRP A 178 20.10 28.44 25.22
CA TRP A 178 20.10 27.48 24.11
C TRP A 178 19.93 26.03 24.60
N VAL A 179 20.65 25.61 25.65
CA VAL A 179 20.49 24.28 26.25
C VAL A 179 19.05 24.05 26.70
N LEU A 180 18.44 25.03 27.36
CA LEU A 180 17.04 24.96 27.78
C LEU A 180 16.10 24.76 26.57
N ARG A 181 16.30 25.52 25.47
CA ARG A 181 15.52 25.36 24.23
C ARG A 181 15.69 23.99 23.61
N TYR A 182 16.93 23.51 23.53
CA TYR A 182 17.24 22.20 22.97
C TYR A 182 16.52 21.08 23.72
N VAL A 183 16.57 21.10 25.06
CA VAL A 183 15.88 20.10 25.89
C VAL A 183 14.36 20.20 25.75
N CYS A 184 13.80 21.43 25.78
CA CYS A 184 12.36 21.64 25.62
C CYS A 184 11.84 21.23 24.23
N THR A 185 12.56 21.55 23.16
CA THR A 185 12.17 21.17 21.78
C THR A 185 12.31 19.66 21.56
N PHE A 186 13.37 19.03 22.07
CA PHE A 186 13.54 17.57 22.02
C PHE A 186 12.44 16.83 22.78
N THR A 187 12.14 17.24 24.01
CA THR A 187 11.06 16.64 24.82
C THR A 187 9.70 16.82 24.16
N LEU A 188 9.42 17.98 23.56
CA LEU A 188 8.21 18.19 22.77
C LEU A 188 8.13 17.29 21.53
N PHE A 189 9.23 17.12 20.80
CA PHE A 189 9.27 16.22 19.64
C PHE A 189 8.96 14.76 20.03
N VAL A 190 9.57 14.28 21.12
CA VAL A 190 9.33 12.93 21.64
C VAL A 190 7.89 12.74 22.14
N LEU A 191 7.36 13.73 22.87
CA LEU A 191 5.96 13.72 23.32
C LEU A 191 4.99 13.79 22.13
N GLY A 192 5.33 14.59 21.11
CA GLY A 192 4.57 14.75 19.88
C GLY A 192 4.37 13.43 19.12
N MET A 193 5.41 12.59 19.04
CA MET A 193 5.30 11.25 18.44
C MET A 193 4.39 10.30 19.22
N LYS A 194 4.24 10.48 20.54
CA LYS A 194 3.35 9.68 21.38
C LYS A 194 1.89 10.18 21.39
N ALA A 195 1.66 11.45 21.00
CA ALA A 195 0.35 12.11 20.95
C ALA A 195 -0.58 11.84 22.16
N PRO A 196 -0.12 12.13 23.40
CA PRO A 196 -0.81 11.73 24.62
C PRO A 196 -2.16 12.44 24.88
N GLY A 197 -2.51 13.45 24.07
CA GLY A 197 -3.77 14.19 24.16
C GLY A 197 -4.89 13.68 23.25
N LEU A 198 -4.66 12.61 22.48
CA LEU A 198 -5.64 12.05 21.54
C LEU A 198 -6.03 10.62 21.96
N PRO A 199 -7.30 10.21 21.74
CA PRO A 199 -7.75 8.87 22.07
C PRO A 199 -7.01 7.81 21.23
N HIS A 200 -6.59 6.72 21.87
CA HIS A 200 -5.83 5.64 21.23
C HIS A 200 -6.63 4.83 20.18
N LYS A 201 -7.96 4.86 20.25
CA LYS A 201 -8.88 4.22 19.29
C LYS A 201 -9.61 5.31 18.48
N PRO A 202 -9.79 5.13 17.15
CA PRO A 202 -10.58 6.06 16.35
C PRO A 202 -11.99 6.15 16.91
N TYR A 203 -12.55 7.35 17.03
CA TYR A 203 -13.87 7.55 17.62
C TYR A 203 -14.97 6.70 16.94
N MET A 204 -14.84 6.43 15.63
CA MET A 204 -15.75 5.57 14.86
C MET A 204 -15.56 4.06 15.11
N LEU A 205 -14.38 3.63 15.58
CA LEU A 205 -14.12 2.22 15.89
C LEU A 205 -14.64 1.83 17.29
N LEU A 206 -14.81 2.81 18.19
CA LEU A 206 -15.52 2.60 19.46
C LEU A 206 -17.04 2.38 19.28
N VAL A 207 -17.58 2.68 18.09
CA VAL A 207 -19.00 2.47 17.73
C VAL A 207 -19.19 1.17 16.93
N ASN A 208 -18.14 0.64 16.31
CA ASN A 208 -18.19 -0.51 15.41
C ASN A 208 -17.43 -1.75 15.93
N GLU A 209 -17.21 -1.86 17.24
CA GLU A 209 -16.47 -2.98 17.85
C GLU A 209 -17.25 -4.31 17.93
N ASP A 210 -18.40 -4.43 17.25
CA ASP A 210 -19.16 -5.70 17.14
C ASP A 210 -18.97 -6.45 15.79
N GLU A 211 -18.27 -5.87 14.81
CA GLU A 211 -18.07 -6.56 13.51
C GLU A 211 -16.71 -6.23 12.88
N ARG A 212 -15.70 -7.06 13.17
CA ARG A 212 -14.70 -7.55 12.18
C ARG A 212 -13.55 -8.31 12.84
N ASP A 213 -13.62 -9.64 12.79
CA ASP A 213 -12.48 -10.53 13.03
C ASP A 213 -12.52 -11.75 12.10
N VAL A 214 -12.59 -11.58 10.78
CA VAL A 214 -12.26 -12.68 9.83
C VAL A 214 -11.73 -12.13 8.51
N GLU A 215 -10.49 -11.61 8.47
CA GLU A 215 -9.81 -11.45 7.16
C GLU A 215 -8.30 -11.41 7.27
N ASN A 216 -7.70 -12.48 7.81
CA ASN A 216 -6.30 -12.79 7.55
C ASN A 216 -6.01 -14.25 7.92
N ARG A 217 -6.23 -15.17 6.97
CA ARG A 217 -5.45 -16.42 6.87
C ARG A 217 -5.70 -17.19 5.57
N GLN A 218 -4.57 -17.36 4.88
CA GLN A 218 -4.13 -18.48 4.02
C GLN A 218 -4.60 -18.60 2.55
N PRO A 219 -3.63 -18.76 1.63
CA PRO A 219 -3.88 -19.08 0.24
C PRO A 219 -3.88 -20.59 0.05
N LEU A 220 -5.05 -21.21 -0.12
CA LEU A 220 -5.16 -22.51 -0.78
C LEU A 220 -6.42 -22.54 -1.62
N LEU A 221 -6.20 -22.74 -2.92
CA LEU A 221 -6.97 -23.57 -3.84
C LEU A 221 -6.33 -23.34 -5.22
N ALA A 222 -5.16 -23.94 -5.44
CA ALA A 222 -4.80 -24.37 -6.78
C ALA A 222 -5.40 -25.78 -6.89
N GLY A 223 -6.58 -25.87 -7.49
CA GLY A 223 -7.16 -27.15 -7.85
C GLY A 223 -6.21 -27.90 -8.76
N ASP A 224 -6.13 -29.21 -8.55
CA ASP A 224 -5.35 -30.15 -9.32
C ASP A 224 -5.96 -30.33 -10.73
N ARG A 225 -5.82 -29.30 -11.57
CA ARG A 225 -6.13 -29.38 -13.00
C ARG A 225 -4.87 -29.09 -13.79
N GLY A 226 -4.33 -30.15 -14.39
CA GLY A 226 -3.56 -30.17 -15.64
C GLY A 226 -2.43 -29.15 -15.78
N SER A 227 -1.21 -29.67 -15.91
CA SER A 227 -0.04 -28.97 -16.45
C SER A 227 -0.26 -28.44 -17.89
N HIS A 228 -1.12 -27.43 -18.06
CA HIS A 228 -1.08 -26.55 -19.21
C HIS A 228 -0.09 -25.43 -18.88
N SER A 229 0.95 -25.29 -19.71
CA SER A 229 1.93 -24.22 -19.56
C SER A 229 1.20 -22.87 -19.53
N THR A 230 1.30 -22.16 -18.41
CA THR A 230 0.72 -20.82 -18.17
C THR A 230 1.07 -19.82 -19.28
N TRP A 231 2.12 -20.10 -20.03
CA TRP A 231 2.64 -19.29 -21.12
C TRP A 231 2.03 -19.58 -22.50
N LYS A 232 1.32 -20.70 -22.69
CA LYS A 232 0.90 -21.17 -24.02
C LYS A 232 -0.15 -20.27 -24.72
N ASP A 233 -0.74 -19.30 -24.01
CA ASP A 233 -1.72 -18.33 -24.54
C ASP A 233 -1.53 -16.89 -24.01
N LEU A 234 -0.31 -16.54 -23.59
CA LEU A 234 -0.01 -15.25 -22.96
C LEU A 234 -0.47 -14.06 -23.84
N GLY A 235 -0.22 -14.13 -25.15
CA GLY A 235 -0.56 -13.05 -26.09
C GLY A 235 -2.07 -12.82 -26.25
N ARG A 236 -2.88 -13.90 -26.23
CA ARG A 236 -4.34 -13.79 -26.30
C ARG A 236 -4.90 -13.23 -24.98
N LYS A 237 -4.40 -13.74 -23.84
CA LYS A 237 -4.77 -13.27 -22.49
C LYS A 237 -4.41 -11.79 -22.30
N LEU A 238 -3.21 -11.36 -22.72
CA LEU A 238 -2.79 -9.95 -22.71
C LEU A 238 -3.65 -9.05 -23.60
N ARG A 239 -4.02 -9.52 -24.81
CA ARG A 239 -4.87 -8.74 -25.72
C ARG A 239 -6.26 -8.50 -25.13
N LEU A 240 -6.82 -9.51 -24.48
CA LEU A 240 -8.09 -9.38 -23.76
C LEU A 240 -7.96 -8.38 -22.61
N LEU A 241 -6.90 -8.49 -21.81
CA LEU A 241 -6.62 -7.55 -20.71
C LEU A 241 -6.55 -6.10 -21.18
N VAL A 242 -5.78 -5.81 -22.25
CA VAL A 242 -5.61 -4.45 -22.79
C VAL A 242 -6.95 -3.77 -23.13
N GLN A 243 -7.94 -4.52 -23.61
CA GLN A 243 -9.28 -3.98 -23.88
C GLN A 243 -10.03 -3.57 -22.61
N TYR A 244 -9.76 -4.22 -21.47
CA TYR A 244 -10.31 -3.87 -20.16
C TYR A 244 -9.52 -2.76 -19.45
N VAL A 245 -8.22 -2.62 -19.72
CA VAL A 245 -7.40 -1.52 -19.18
C VAL A 245 -7.85 -0.17 -19.71
N TRP A 246 -8.22 -0.12 -20.99
CA TRP A 246 -8.59 1.12 -21.63
C TRP A 246 -9.97 1.58 -21.13
N PRO A 247 -10.06 2.69 -20.37
CA PRO A 247 -11.34 3.18 -19.88
C PRO A 247 -12.15 3.72 -21.07
N ARG A 248 -13.08 2.90 -21.57
CA ARG A 248 -14.07 3.31 -22.58
C ARG A 248 -15.18 4.08 -21.85
N GLY A 249 -15.29 5.38 -22.11
CA GLY A 249 -16.43 6.19 -21.63
C GLY A 249 -16.09 7.60 -21.15
N SER A 250 -14.84 7.90 -20.79
CA SER A 250 -14.45 9.24 -20.31
C SER A 250 -13.07 9.67 -20.82
N PRO A 251 -12.96 10.82 -21.53
CA PRO A 251 -11.69 11.30 -22.06
C PRO A 251 -10.70 11.69 -20.95
N LEU A 252 -11.19 12.12 -19.78
CA LEU A 252 -10.35 12.48 -18.63
C LEU A 252 -9.53 11.28 -18.13
N LEU A 253 -10.14 10.10 -17.99
CA LEU A 253 -9.41 8.90 -17.56
C LEU A 253 -8.42 8.42 -18.64
N GLN A 254 -8.75 8.57 -19.92
CA GLN A 254 -7.81 8.24 -21.01
C GLN A 254 -6.58 9.16 -21.00
N GLY A 255 -6.79 10.47 -20.81
CA GLY A 255 -5.71 11.43 -20.63
C GLY A 255 -4.84 11.10 -19.41
N LEU A 256 -5.45 10.64 -18.31
CA LEU A 256 -4.73 10.27 -17.10
C LEU A 256 -3.87 9.00 -17.29
N VAL A 257 -4.35 8.00 -18.04
CA VAL A 257 -3.56 6.82 -18.43
C VAL A 257 -2.35 7.22 -19.27
N LEU A 258 -2.55 8.09 -20.28
CA LEU A 258 -1.45 8.60 -21.12
C LEU A 258 -0.43 9.37 -20.28
N PHE A 259 -0.90 10.20 -19.34
CA PHE A 259 -0.03 10.93 -18.43
C PHE A 259 0.80 9.98 -17.54
N CYS A 260 0.19 8.93 -16.98
CA CYS A 260 0.92 7.90 -16.25
C CYS A 260 1.99 7.20 -17.09
N MET A 261 1.70 6.92 -18.37
CA MET A 261 2.69 6.35 -19.31
C MET A 261 3.83 7.33 -19.60
N THR A 262 3.55 8.63 -19.74
CA THR A 262 4.61 9.64 -19.90
C THR A 262 5.48 9.78 -18.66
N LEU A 263 4.90 9.75 -17.45
CA LEU A 263 5.65 9.73 -16.20
C LEU A 263 6.53 8.49 -16.07
N MET A 264 6.06 7.34 -16.55
CA MET A 264 6.86 6.12 -16.58
C MET A 264 8.08 6.25 -17.50
N GLY A 265 7.91 6.86 -18.69
CA GLY A 265 9.01 7.17 -19.59
C GLY A 265 10.01 8.16 -18.96
N LEU A 266 9.51 9.22 -18.33
CA LEU A 266 10.33 10.21 -17.62
C LEU A 266 11.15 9.57 -16.49
N GLU A 267 10.57 8.63 -15.73
CA GLU A 267 11.27 7.89 -14.68
C GLU A 267 12.49 7.12 -15.24
N ARG A 268 12.39 6.54 -16.44
CA ARG A 268 13.51 5.83 -17.07
C ARG A 268 14.63 6.78 -17.51
N VAL A 269 14.25 7.95 -18.03
CA VAL A 269 15.21 8.99 -18.39
C VAL A 269 15.98 9.46 -17.14
N ILE A 270 15.27 9.76 -16.05
CA ILE A 270 15.88 10.14 -14.78
C ILE A 270 16.81 9.05 -14.25
N ASN A 271 16.40 7.78 -14.35
CA ASN A 271 17.20 6.63 -13.93
C ASN A 271 18.58 6.56 -14.62
N VAL A 272 18.67 6.97 -15.89
CA VAL A 272 19.93 7.01 -16.63
C VAL A 272 20.76 8.24 -16.27
N PHE A 273 20.12 9.41 -16.12
CA PHE A 273 20.83 10.66 -15.81
C PHE A 273 21.46 10.66 -14.41
N VAL A 274 20.84 10.02 -13.43
CA VAL A 274 21.32 10.08 -12.05
C VAL A 274 22.76 9.58 -11.88
N PRO A 275 23.14 8.38 -12.38
CA PRO A 275 24.54 7.94 -12.36
C PRO A 275 25.48 8.82 -13.20
N ILE A 276 25.01 9.39 -14.32
CA ILE A 276 25.81 10.28 -15.18
C ILE A 276 26.20 11.55 -14.44
N TYR A 277 25.26 12.19 -13.75
CA TYR A 277 25.57 13.36 -12.93
C TYR A 277 26.50 13.01 -11.76
N TYR A 278 26.40 11.79 -11.23
CA TYR A 278 27.34 11.34 -10.21
C TYR A 278 28.77 11.19 -10.75
N LYS A 279 28.92 10.67 -11.97
CA LYS A 279 30.21 10.70 -12.71
C LYS A 279 30.74 12.11 -12.88
N ASN A 280 29.89 13.04 -13.34
CA ASN A 280 30.32 14.42 -13.60
C ASN A 280 30.83 15.08 -12.32
N ILE A 281 30.16 14.88 -11.18
CA ILE A 281 30.62 15.39 -9.88
C ILE A 281 32.03 14.88 -9.54
N VAL A 282 32.28 13.57 -9.72
CA VAL A 282 33.59 12.97 -9.42
C VAL A 282 34.67 13.53 -10.36
N ASN A 283 34.35 13.69 -11.64
CA ASN A 283 35.29 14.23 -12.63
C ASN A 283 35.62 15.71 -12.36
N GLU A 284 34.61 16.54 -12.11
CA GLU A 284 34.77 17.96 -11.78
C GLU A 284 35.58 18.20 -10.50
N LEU A 285 35.41 17.33 -9.50
CA LEU A 285 36.19 17.33 -8.26
C LEU A 285 37.65 16.93 -8.50
N THR A 286 37.90 16.01 -9.44
CA THR A 286 39.24 15.53 -9.78
C THR A 286 40.02 16.55 -10.61
N GLU A 287 39.32 17.27 -11.50
CA GLU A 287 39.91 18.29 -12.39
C GLU A 287 40.13 19.65 -11.70
N GLY A 288 39.65 19.83 -10.47
CA GLY A 288 39.82 21.07 -9.71
C GLY A 288 39.02 22.26 -10.26
N THR A 289 37.82 22.00 -10.79
CA THR A 289 36.94 23.02 -11.37
C THR A 289 36.42 24.02 -10.33
N ALA A 290 35.91 25.17 -10.79
CA ALA A 290 35.40 26.23 -9.90
C ALA A 290 34.25 25.72 -9.00
N TRP A 291 34.21 26.16 -7.73
CA TRP A 291 33.17 25.76 -6.78
C TRP A 291 31.74 25.97 -7.30
N HIS A 292 31.51 27.03 -8.08
CA HIS A 292 30.18 27.35 -8.61
C HIS A 292 29.65 26.28 -9.58
N THR A 293 30.50 25.68 -10.43
CA THR A 293 30.07 24.62 -11.35
C THR A 293 29.78 23.33 -10.59
N VAL A 294 30.66 22.94 -9.67
CA VAL A 294 30.50 21.78 -8.79
C VAL A 294 29.23 21.88 -7.94
N ALA A 295 28.94 23.07 -7.40
CA ALA A 295 27.73 23.28 -6.60
C ALA A 295 26.46 23.07 -7.44
N TRP A 296 26.43 23.56 -8.68
CA TRP A 296 25.29 23.40 -9.58
C TRP A 296 25.06 21.93 -9.98
N THR A 297 26.13 21.18 -10.26
CA THR A 297 26.02 19.75 -10.61
C THR A 297 25.57 18.91 -9.43
N ILE A 298 26.04 19.20 -8.21
CA ILE A 298 25.57 18.56 -6.98
C ILE A 298 24.08 18.86 -6.74
N CYS A 299 23.64 20.11 -6.86
CA CYS A 299 22.22 20.47 -6.71
C CYS A 299 21.34 19.72 -7.73
N THR A 300 21.78 19.63 -8.98
CA THR A 300 21.07 18.90 -10.04
C THR A 300 21.00 17.40 -9.74
N TYR A 301 22.11 16.79 -9.31
CA TYR A 301 22.14 15.38 -8.90
C TYR A 301 21.18 15.08 -7.75
N VAL A 302 21.18 15.92 -6.71
CA VAL A 302 20.29 15.75 -5.55
C VAL A 302 18.82 15.88 -5.97
N PHE A 303 18.51 16.84 -6.85
CA PHE A 303 17.16 17.00 -7.40
C PHE A 303 16.73 15.77 -8.23
N LEU A 304 17.59 15.25 -9.10
CA LEU A 304 17.31 14.03 -9.87
C LEU A 304 17.16 12.81 -8.95
N LYS A 305 17.98 12.69 -7.90
CA LYS A 305 17.84 11.64 -6.88
C LYS A 305 16.52 11.73 -6.12
N PHE A 306 16.05 12.94 -5.82
CA PHE A 306 14.74 13.15 -5.22
C PHE A 306 13.59 12.70 -6.14
N LEU A 307 13.69 12.99 -7.45
CA LEU A 307 12.72 12.53 -8.44
C LEU A 307 12.73 11.00 -8.61
N GLN A 308 13.92 10.39 -8.65
CA GLN A 308 14.13 8.94 -8.77
C GLN A 308 13.66 8.17 -7.53
N GLY A 309 13.95 8.70 -6.33
CA GLY A 309 13.84 7.98 -5.07
C GLY A 309 15.20 7.43 -4.61
N GLY A 310 15.47 7.54 -3.31
CA GLY A 310 16.77 7.23 -2.72
C GLY A 310 16.83 5.84 -2.08
N GLY A 311 17.84 5.07 -2.50
CA GLY A 311 18.61 3.94 -1.91
C GLY A 311 18.25 3.22 -0.60
N ALA A 312 17.24 3.64 0.16
CA ALA A 312 16.79 3.06 1.42
C ALA A 312 15.31 2.63 1.37
N GLY A 313 14.82 2.20 0.20
CA GLY A 313 13.45 1.70 0.01
C GLY A 313 12.36 2.76 -0.16
N SER A 314 12.74 4.04 -0.32
CA SER A 314 11.78 5.11 -0.61
C SER A 314 11.48 5.20 -2.12
N THR A 315 10.21 5.12 -2.49
CA THR A 315 9.73 5.37 -3.85
C THR A 315 9.98 6.84 -4.23
N GLY A 316 10.46 7.09 -5.46
CA GLY A 316 10.70 8.45 -5.96
C GLY A 316 9.43 9.29 -6.06
N PHE A 317 9.59 10.62 -6.06
CA PHE A 317 8.46 11.54 -6.21
C PHE A 317 7.65 11.24 -7.50
N VAL A 318 8.33 11.00 -8.62
CA VAL A 318 7.69 10.67 -9.91
C VAL A 318 6.93 9.35 -9.82
N SER A 319 7.54 8.34 -9.21
CA SER A 319 6.95 7.01 -9.07
C SER A 319 5.73 7.02 -8.14
N ASN A 320 5.78 7.79 -7.05
CA ASN A 320 4.65 8.01 -6.14
C ASN A 320 3.52 8.78 -6.81
N LEU A 321 3.83 9.86 -7.54
CA LEU A 321 2.83 10.62 -8.27
C LEU A 321 2.14 9.75 -9.32
N ARG A 322 2.91 8.96 -10.08
CA ARG A 322 2.38 7.99 -11.05
C ARG A 322 1.46 6.98 -10.38
N THR A 323 1.89 6.40 -9.25
CA THR A 323 1.10 5.41 -8.50
C THR A 323 -0.19 6.02 -7.97
N PHE A 324 -0.12 7.23 -7.40
CA PHE A 324 -1.27 7.96 -6.90
C PHE A 324 -2.31 8.23 -7.99
N LEU A 325 -1.88 8.67 -9.16
CA LEU A 325 -2.74 8.87 -10.32
C LEU A 325 -3.32 7.54 -10.81
N TRP A 326 -2.52 6.48 -10.85
CA TRP A 326 -2.97 5.16 -11.27
C TRP A 326 -4.08 4.57 -10.41
N ILE A 327 -4.10 4.84 -9.08
CA ILE A 327 -5.15 4.34 -8.17
C ILE A 327 -6.56 4.66 -8.71
N ARG A 328 -6.78 5.87 -9.26
CA ARG A 328 -8.08 6.26 -9.83
C ARG A 328 -8.47 5.38 -11.01
N VAL A 329 -7.52 5.09 -11.91
CA VAL A 329 -7.73 4.21 -13.08
C VAL A 329 -8.02 2.79 -12.62
N GLN A 330 -7.19 2.26 -11.72
CA GLN A 330 -7.33 0.94 -11.13
C GLN A 330 -8.70 0.74 -10.47
N GLN A 331 -9.17 1.69 -9.66
CA GLN A 331 -10.48 1.60 -9.01
C GLN A 331 -11.64 1.63 -10.02
N PHE A 332 -11.54 2.47 -11.06
CA PHE A 332 -12.54 2.51 -12.12
C PHE A 332 -12.63 1.16 -12.86
N THR A 333 -11.49 0.61 -13.26
CA THR A 333 -11.42 -0.69 -13.95
C THR A 333 -11.93 -1.82 -13.06
N ASN A 334 -11.51 -1.86 -11.79
CA ASN A 334 -11.94 -2.86 -10.82
C ASN A 334 -13.48 -2.87 -10.68
N ARG A 335 -14.08 -1.68 -10.47
CA ARG A 335 -15.53 -1.52 -10.40
C ARG A 335 -16.23 -2.01 -11.68
N GLN A 336 -15.73 -1.62 -12.84
CA GLN A 336 -16.36 -1.96 -14.11
C GLN A 336 -16.35 -3.47 -14.38
N VAL A 337 -15.25 -4.15 -14.05
CA VAL A 337 -15.13 -5.61 -14.19
C VAL A 337 -16.03 -6.33 -13.20
N GLN A 338 -16.01 -5.95 -11.91
CA GLN A 338 -16.87 -6.56 -10.88
C GLN A 338 -18.35 -6.40 -11.20
N VAL A 339 -18.81 -5.20 -11.56
CA VAL A 339 -20.23 -4.95 -11.86
C VAL A 339 -20.68 -5.74 -13.10
N ARG A 340 -19.84 -5.81 -14.15
CA ARG A 340 -20.17 -6.61 -15.34
C ARG A 340 -20.23 -8.10 -15.04
N LEU A 341 -19.27 -8.61 -14.26
CA LEU A 341 -19.25 -10.02 -13.86
C LEU A 341 -20.45 -10.35 -12.99
N PHE A 342 -20.77 -9.49 -12.02
CA PHE A 342 -21.92 -9.64 -11.15
C PHE A 342 -23.25 -9.63 -11.94
N ALA A 343 -23.41 -8.70 -12.89
CA ALA A 343 -24.56 -8.66 -13.77
C ALA A 343 -24.68 -9.94 -14.64
N HIS A 344 -23.57 -10.43 -15.16
CA HIS A 344 -23.55 -11.68 -15.93
C HIS A 344 -23.93 -12.90 -15.08
N LEU A 345 -23.40 -13.01 -13.85
CA LEU A 345 -23.75 -14.07 -12.91
C LEU A 345 -25.24 -14.08 -12.55
N HIS A 346 -25.86 -12.91 -12.41
CA HIS A 346 -27.31 -12.79 -12.21
C HIS A 346 -28.13 -13.21 -13.43
N GLY A 347 -27.53 -13.17 -14.62
CA GLY A 347 -28.17 -13.68 -15.83
C GLY A 347 -28.18 -15.21 -15.93
N LEU A 348 -27.31 -15.92 -15.22
CA LEU A 348 -27.19 -17.38 -15.30
C LEU A 348 -28.41 -18.10 -14.71
N SER A 349 -28.64 -19.34 -15.16
CA SER A 349 -29.82 -20.11 -14.78
C SER A 349 -29.82 -20.55 -13.31
N LEU A 350 -31.00 -20.81 -12.77
CA LEU A 350 -31.15 -21.32 -11.40
C LEU A 350 -30.41 -22.66 -11.19
N ARG A 351 -30.37 -23.53 -12.22
CA ARG A 351 -29.63 -24.80 -12.19
C ARG A 351 -28.15 -24.56 -11.90
N TRP A 352 -27.55 -23.57 -12.56
CA TRP A 352 -26.15 -23.21 -12.36
C TRP A 352 -25.90 -22.72 -10.92
N HIS A 353 -26.78 -21.88 -10.39
CA HIS A 353 -26.68 -21.35 -9.01
C HIS A 353 -26.84 -22.43 -7.95
N LEU A 354 -27.75 -23.40 -8.14
CA LEU A 354 -27.95 -24.50 -7.21
C LEU A 354 -26.83 -25.55 -7.25
N GLY A 355 -26.14 -25.69 -8.39
CA GLY A 355 -25.06 -26.65 -8.59
C GLY A 355 -23.71 -26.22 -8.00
N ARG A 356 -23.54 -24.94 -7.65
CA ARG A 356 -22.27 -24.38 -7.17
C ARG A 356 -22.41 -23.75 -5.79
N LYS A 357 -21.35 -23.82 -4.98
CA LYS A 357 -21.30 -23.14 -3.69
C LYS A 357 -21.12 -21.65 -3.93
N THR A 358 -22.09 -20.82 -3.54
CA THR A 358 -22.07 -19.36 -3.75
C THR A 358 -20.79 -18.71 -3.21
N GLY A 359 -20.28 -19.17 -2.06
CA GLY A 359 -19.02 -18.67 -1.49
C GLY A 359 -17.78 -18.98 -2.32
N GLU A 360 -17.75 -20.08 -3.07
CA GLU A 360 -16.65 -20.41 -3.98
C GLU A 360 -16.67 -19.53 -5.23
N VAL A 361 -17.87 -19.33 -5.79
CA VAL A 361 -18.09 -18.43 -6.93
C VAL A 361 -17.68 -17.01 -6.59
N LEU A 362 -18.16 -16.46 -5.45
CA LEU A 362 -17.83 -15.10 -5.03
C LEU A 362 -16.32 -14.94 -4.79
N ARG A 363 -15.66 -15.92 -4.17
CA ARG A 363 -14.20 -15.92 -4.02
C ARG A 363 -13.46 -15.99 -5.35
N SER A 364 -13.99 -16.66 -6.37
CA SER A 364 -13.41 -16.68 -7.72
C SER A 364 -13.54 -15.31 -8.38
N VAL A 365 -14.70 -14.64 -8.22
CA VAL A 365 -14.96 -13.27 -8.69
C VAL A 365 -13.99 -12.28 -8.05
N ASP A 366 -13.88 -12.27 -6.72
CA ASP A 366 -13.05 -11.32 -5.98
C ASP A 366 -11.56 -11.51 -6.30
N ARG A 367 -11.08 -12.78 -6.24
CA ARG A 367 -9.68 -13.09 -6.57
C ARG A 367 -9.37 -12.81 -8.02
N GLY A 368 -10.22 -13.24 -8.95
CA GLY A 368 -10.02 -13.01 -10.38
C GLY A 368 -9.91 -11.53 -10.72
N THR A 369 -10.80 -10.70 -10.17
CA THR A 369 -10.79 -9.26 -10.42
C THR A 369 -9.55 -8.59 -9.82
N SER A 370 -9.19 -8.92 -8.57
CA SER A 370 -7.99 -8.41 -7.92
C SER A 370 -6.70 -8.85 -8.65
N SER A 371 -6.66 -10.10 -9.10
CA SER A 371 -5.56 -10.69 -9.87
C SER A 371 -5.40 -10.07 -11.25
N VAL A 372 -6.49 -9.76 -11.96
CA VAL A 372 -6.45 -9.00 -13.23
C VAL A 372 -5.75 -7.67 -13.04
N ASN A 373 -6.14 -6.92 -12.02
CA ASN A 373 -5.58 -5.61 -11.75
C ASN A 373 -4.13 -5.68 -11.25
N SER A 374 -3.81 -6.65 -10.39
CA SER A 374 -2.44 -6.86 -9.89
C SER A 374 -1.49 -7.28 -11.01
N LEU A 375 -1.90 -8.23 -11.85
CA LEU A 375 -1.16 -8.69 -13.03
C LEU A 375 -0.87 -7.54 -13.97
N LEU A 376 -1.87 -6.70 -14.24
CA LEU A 376 -1.69 -5.51 -15.06
C LEU A 376 -0.65 -4.56 -14.48
N SER A 377 -0.76 -4.27 -13.18
CA SER A 377 0.18 -3.41 -12.47
C SER A 377 1.60 -3.96 -12.53
N TYR A 378 1.80 -5.27 -12.35
CA TYR A 378 3.12 -5.89 -12.42
C TYR A 378 3.72 -5.83 -13.83
N ILE A 379 2.92 -6.07 -14.87
CA ILE A 379 3.40 -6.04 -16.25
C ILE A 379 3.79 -4.62 -16.66
N ILE A 380 2.91 -3.64 -16.43
CA ILE A 380 3.14 -2.25 -16.86
C ILE A 380 4.20 -1.55 -16.01
N PHE A 381 4.21 -1.74 -14.68
CA PHE A 381 5.03 -0.92 -13.78
C PHE A 381 6.27 -1.60 -13.24
N SER A 382 6.39 -2.92 -13.36
CA SER A 382 7.57 -3.64 -12.89
C SER A 382 8.30 -4.27 -14.05
N ILE A 383 7.66 -5.17 -14.81
CA ILE A 383 8.34 -5.94 -15.85
C ILE A 383 8.75 -5.07 -17.03
N PHE A 384 7.81 -4.36 -17.65
CA PHE A 384 8.12 -3.56 -18.83
C PHE A 384 9.23 -2.53 -18.54
N PRO A 385 9.19 -1.77 -17.42
CA PRO A 385 10.25 -0.82 -17.11
C PRO A 385 11.58 -1.50 -16.78
N THR A 386 11.60 -2.67 -16.13
CA THR A 386 12.86 -3.40 -15.89
C THR A 386 13.52 -3.90 -17.16
N ILE A 387 12.74 -4.43 -18.11
CA ILE A 387 13.28 -4.87 -19.39
C ILE A 387 13.79 -3.67 -20.17
N ALA A 388 13.03 -2.56 -20.18
CA ALA A 388 13.46 -1.30 -20.78
C ALA A 388 14.76 -0.79 -20.15
N ASP A 389 14.90 -0.79 -18.82
CA ASP A 389 16.12 -0.36 -18.12
C ASP A 389 17.34 -1.21 -18.48
N ILE A 390 17.17 -2.54 -18.57
CA ILE A 390 18.23 -3.44 -19.01
C ILE A 390 18.65 -3.12 -20.44
N VAL A 391 17.69 -2.97 -21.36
CA VAL A 391 17.96 -2.67 -22.77
C VAL A 391 18.63 -1.30 -22.92
N ILE A 392 18.12 -0.28 -22.26
CA ILE A 392 18.70 1.07 -22.24
C ILE A 392 20.11 1.03 -21.66
N GLY A 393 20.33 0.29 -20.57
CA GLY A 393 21.64 0.10 -19.97
C GLY A 393 22.64 -0.55 -20.93
N ILE A 394 22.25 -1.64 -21.59
CA ILE A 394 23.11 -2.32 -22.58
C ILE A 394 23.47 -1.38 -23.73
N ILE A 395 22.49 -0.66 -24.29
CA ILE A 395 22.72 0.30 -25.39
C ILE A 395 23.64 1.44 -24.92
N TYR A 396 23.40 1.97 -23.72
CA TYR A 396 24.20 3.06 -23.15
C TYR A 396 25.65 2.64 -22.91
N PHE A 397 25.91 1.50 -22.26
CA PHE A 397 27.29 1.03 -22.02
C PHE A 397 28.01 0.59 -23.30
N SER A 398 27.28 0.03 -24.27
CA SER A 398 27.85 -0.34 -25.57
C SER A 398 28.29 0.89 -26.38
N SER A 399 27.51 1.97 -26.33
CA SER A 399 27.79 3.21 -27.08
C SER A 399 28.77 4.16 -26.37
N ALA A 400 28.67 4.31 -25.05
CA ALA A 400 29.49 5.26 -24.29
C ALA A 400 30.88 4.73 -23.92
N PHE A 401 31.04 3.42 -23.77
CA PHE A 401 32.30 2.79 -23.35
C PHE A 401 32.89 1.90 -24.44
N SER A 402 32.38 0.67 -24.55
CA SER A 402 32.73 -0.30 -25.58
C SER A 402 31.76 -1.48 -25.54
N LEU A 403 31.71 -2.25 -26.64
CA LEU A 403 30.83 -3.42 -26.77
C LEU A 403 31.05 -4.46 -25.64
N TRP A 404 32.27 -4.55 -25.09
CA TRP A 404 32.62 -5.49 -24.03
C TRP A 404 31.88 -5.21 -22.71
N PHE A 405 31.67 -3.94 -22.33
CA PHE A 405 30.90 -3.61 -21.14
C PHE A 405 29.42 -3.99 -21.29
N GLY A 406 28.84 -3.71 -22.46
CA GLY A 406 27.48 -4.14 -22.78
C GLY A 406 27.33 -5.67 -22.73
N LEU A 407 28.34 -6.41 -23.22
CA LEU A 407 28.35 -7.88 -23.18
C LEU A 407 28.41 -8.41 -21.74
N ILE A 408 29.27 -7.85 -20.87
CA ILE A 408 29.35 -8.25 -19.45
C ILE A 408 28.00 -8.07 -18.76
N ILE A 409 27.36 -6.90 -18.95
CA ILE A 409 26.05 -6.62 -18.37
C ILE A 409 25.01 -7.60 -18.90
N PHE A 410 24.97 -7.82 -20.22
CA PHE A 410 24.02 -8.75 -20.85
C PHE A 410 24.17 -10.18 -20.29
N VAL A 411 25.40 -10.70 -20.24
CA VAL A 411 25.69 -12.04 -19.72
C VAL A 411 25.30 -12.14 -18.24
N CYS A 412 25.67 -11.15 -17.43
CA CYS A 412 25.38 -11.18 -16.00
C CYS A 412 23.87 -11.10 -15.72
N MET A 413 23.14 -10.21 -16.40
CA MET A 413 21.69 -10.06 -16.25
C MET A 413 20.93 -11.30 -16.76
N SER A 414 21.33 -11.86 -17.90
CA SER A 414 20.73 -13.07 -18.45
C SER A 414 20.95 -14.29 -17.54
N LEU A 415 22.18 -14.44 -17.03
CA LEU A 415 22.52 -15.50 -16.08
C LEU A 415 21.74 -15.33 -14.77
N TYR A 416 21.65 -14.12 -14.23
CA TYR A 416 20.88 -13.80 -13.04
C TYR A 416 19.40 -14.18 -13.21
N LEU A 417 18.79 -13.75 -14.33
CA LEU A 417 17.37 -14.00 -14.61
C LEU A 417 17.09 -15.50 -14.73
N THR A 418 17.89 -16.20 -15.52
CA THR A 418 17.74 -17.63 -15.80
C THR A 418 17.86 -18.46 -14.52
N LEU A 419 18.92 -18.23 -13.73
CA LEU A 419 19.12 -18.94 -12.47
C LEU A 419 18.04 -18.58 -11.43
N THR A 420 17.62 -17.32 -11.34
CA THR A 420 16.54 -16.92 -10.44
C THR A 420 15.24 -17.64 -10.77
N ILE A 421 14.86 -17.75 -12.05
CA ILE A 421 13.64 -18.46 -12.46
C ILE A 421 13.74 -19.94 -12.11
N ILE A 422 14.83 -20.61 -12.50
CA ILE A 422 15.04 -22.05 -12.25
C ILE A 422 14.97 -22.36 -10.74
N ILE A 423 15.68 -21.60 -9.91
CA ILE A 423 15.70 -21.81 -8.46
C ILE A 423 14.32 -21.50 -7.85
N THR A 424 13.64 -20.46 -8.33
CA THR A 424 12.29 -20.09 -7.85
C THR A 424 11.28 -21.19 -8.16
N GLU A 425 11.31 -21.77 -9.36
CA GLU A 425 10.43 -22.85 -9.76
C GLU A 425 10.70 -24.12 -8.94
N TRP A 426 11.98 -24.49 -8.81
CA TRP A 426 12.40 -25.62 -7.98
C TRP A 426 11.99 -25.44 -6.51
N ARG A 427 12.10 -24.22 -5.95
CA ARG A 427 11.74 -23.92 -4.55
C ARG A 427 10.23 -24.01 -4.30
N THR A 428 9.41 -23.84 -5.33
CA THR A 428 7.94 -23.80 -5.20
C THR A 428 7.40 -25.09 -4.59
N LYS A 429 8.02 -26.25 -4.84
CA LYS A 429 7.63 -27.53 -4.23
C LYS A 429 7.76 -27.54 -2.69
N TYR A 430 8.82 -26.93 -2.14
CA TYR A 430 9.00 -26.84 -0.68
C TYR A 430 7.97 -25.95 -0.04
N ARG A 431 7.57 -24.87 -0.74
CA ARG A 431 6.52 -23.98 -0.27
C ARG A 431 5.14 -24.67 -0.26
N ARG A 432 4.87 -25.53 -1.25
CA ARG A 432 3.65 -26.35 -1.29
C ARG A 432 3.60 -27.34 -0.13
N ASP A 433 4.70 -28.05 0.13
CA ASP A 433 4.81 -28.98 1.26
C ASP A 433 4.60 -28.26 2.61
N MET A 434 5.27 -27.13 2.83
CA MET A 434 5.09 -26.29 4.02
C MET A 434 3.62 -25.87 4.22
N ASN A 435 2.94 -25.41 3.17
CA ASN A 435 1.53 -25.02 3.25
C ASN A 435 0.62 -26.22 3.58
N SER A 436 0.90 -27.42 3.06
CA SER A 436 0.15 -28.63 3.41
C SER A 436 0.30 -28.96 4.91
N ARG A 437 1.54 -28.94 5.43
CA ARG A 437 1.81 -29.20 6.85
C ARG A 437 1.19 -28.16 7.77
N ASP A 438 1.19 -26.90 7.35
CA ASP A 438 0.53 -25.80 8.08
C ASP A 438 -0.99 -26.02 8.17
N ASN A 439 -1.62 -26.44 7.08
CA ASN A 439 -3.05 -26.78 7.09
C ASN A 439 -3.35 -28.00 7.97
N GLU A 440 -2.54 -29.05 7.87
CA GLU A 440 -2.70 -30.25 8.71
C GLU A 440 -2.61 -29.88 10.20
N ALA A 441 -1.64 -29.04 10.59
CA ALA A 441 -1.50 -28.57 11.96
C ALA A 441 -2.70 -27.73 12.42
N LYS A 442 -3.18 -26.82 11.57
CA LYS A 442 -4.35 -25.97 11.88
C LYS A 442 -5.64 -26.76 11.95
N ALA A 443 -5.85 -27.71 11.03
CA ALA A 443 -7.01 -28.59 11.05
C ALA A 443 -7.07 -29.39 12.37
N ARG A 444 -5.93 -29.94 12.81
CA ARG A 444 -5.83 -30.64 14.10
C ARG A 444 -6.12 -29.74 15.30
N ALA A 445 -5.60 -28.51 15.29
CA ALA A 445 -5.89 -27.56 16.37
C ALA A 445 -7.38 -27.18 16.43
N VAL A 446 -7.99 -26.91 15.28
CA VAL A 446 -9.43 -26.60 15.19
C VAL A 446 -10.27 -27.78 15.65
N ASP A 447 -9.97 -29.00 15.19
CA ASP A 447 -10.69 -30.21 15.59
C ASP A 447 -10.60 -30.49 17.10
N SER A 448 -9.42 -30.31 17.70
CA SER A 448 -9.22 -30.46 19.15
C SER A 448 -10.00 -29.41 19.96
N LEU A 449 -10.05 -28.17 19.49
CA LEU A 449 -10.77 -27.08 20.18
C LEU A 449 -12.28 -27.15 20.00
N LEU A 450 -12.76 -27.60 18.82
CA LEU A 450 -14.19 -27.83 18.59
C LEU A 450 -14.72 -28.96 19.47
N ASN A 451 -13.92 -30.00 19.68
CA ASN A 451 -14.27 -31.17 20.51
C ASN A 451 -13.65 -31.09 21.92
N PHE A 452 -13.50 -29.88 22.46
CA PHE A 452 -12.85 -29.66 23.76
C PHE A 452 -13.50 -30.44 24.90
N GLU A 453 -14.83 -30.56 24.90
CA GLU A 453 -15.58 -31.34 25.89
C GLU A 453 -15.15 -32.81 25.91
N THR A 454 -15.02 -33.43 24.73
CA THR A 454 -14.56 -34.81 24.60
C THR A 454 -13.14 -34.97 25.12
N VAL A 455 -12.22 -34.06 24.77
CA VAL A 455 -10.84 -34.10 25.27
C VAL A 455 -10.80 -34.07 26.80
N LYS A 456 -11.66 -33.24 27.43
CA LYS A 456 -11.81 -33.18 28.89
C LYS A 456 -12.44 -34.43 29.49
N TYR A 457 -13.46 -35.02 28.86
CA TYR A 457 -14.07 -36.26 29.36
C TYR A 457 -13.08 -37.42 29.45
N TYR A 458 -12.11 -37.48 28.53
CA TYR A 458 -11.10 -38.53 28.50
C TYR A 458 -9.77 -38.16 29.20
N ASN A 459 -9.65 -36.96 29.81
CA ASN A 459 -8.38 -36.43 30.35
C ASN A 459 -7.20 -36.56 29.36
N ALA A 460 -7.48 -36.30 28.09
CA ALA A 460 -6.55 -36.53 26.98
C ALA A 460 -5.77 -35.27 26.57
N GLU A 461 -5.69 -34.24 27.42
CA GLU A 461 -5.09 -32.95 27.06
C GLU A 461 -3.61 -33.10 26.70
N SER A 462 -2.84 -33.82 27.51
CA SER A 462 -1.41 -34.06 27.24
C SER A 462 -1.20 -34.83 25.92
N TYR A 463 -2.11 -35.73 25.58
CA TYR A 463 -2.07 -36.47 24.32
C TYR A 463 -2.29 -35.54 23.12
N GLU A 464 -3.33 -34.70 23.17
CA GLU A 464 -3.60 -33.74 22.11
C GLU A 464 -2.51 -32.68 21.96
N VAL A 465 -1.95 -32.19 23.08
CA VAL A 465 -0.81 -31.27 23.07
C VAL A 465 0.41 -31.92 22.39
N ASN A 466 0.74 -33.16 22.73
CA ASN A 466 1.85 -33.88 22.08
C ASN A 466 1.60 -34.12 20.59
N ARG A 467 0.36 -34.51 20.22
CA ARG A 467 -0.04 -34.73 18.82
C ARG A 467 0.04 -33.44 18.00
N PHE A 468 -0.29 -32.30 18.60
CA PHE A 468 -0.11 -30.99 18.00
C PHE A 468 1.38 -30.60 17.90
N ASN A 469 2.16 -30.83 18.95
CA ASN A 469 3.61 -30.60 18.95
C ASN A 469 4.31 -31.38 17.80
N ASP A 470 3.93 -32.64 17.58
CA ASP A 470 4.46 -33.44 16.46
C ASP A 470 4.11 -32.86 15.09
N ALA A 471 2.90 -32.30 14.95
CA ALA A 471 2.49 -31.62 13.72
C ALA A 471 3.30 -30.34 13.51
N ILE A 472 3.57 -29.58 14.58
CA ILE A 472 4.41 -28.38 14.55
C ILE A 472 5.86 -28.73 14.20
N LEU A 473 6.44 -29.80 14.76
CA LEU A 473 7.80 -30.25 14.41
C LEU A 473 7.91 -30.58 12.91
N LYS A 474 6.92 -31.26 12.34
CA LYS A 474 6.87 -31.55 10.89
C LYS A 474 6.75 -30.27 10.04
N TYR A 475 5.95 -29.31 10.51
CA TYR A 475 5.86 -27.98 9.88
C TYR A 475 7.21 -27.25 9.93
N GLN A 476 7.89 -27.22 11.08
CA GLN A 476 9.18 -26.55 11.27
C GLN A 476 10.28 -27.10 10.35
N VAL A 477 10.33 -28.42 10.15
CA VAL A 477 11.27 -29.03 9.18
C VAL A 477 11.01 -28.53 7.76
N SER A 478 9.74 -28.35 7.39
CA SER A 478 9.35 -27.87 6.06
C SER A 478 9.61 -26.37 5.91
N GLU A 479 9.33 -25.59 6.95
CA GLU A 479 9.63 -24.16 7.04
C GLU A 479 11.14 -23.89 6.94
N TRP A 480 11.96 -24.68 7.63
CA TRP A 480 13.42 -24.61 7.53
C TRP A 480 13.90 -24.81 6.09
N LYS A 481 13.37 -25.80 5.35
CA LYS A 481 13.70 -26.01 3.92
C LYS A 481 13.30 -24.81 3.05
N VAL A 482 12.15 -24.20 3.34
CA VAL A 482 11.67 -22.99 2.63
C VAL A 482 12.56 -21.78 2.88
N ASN A 483 13.06 -21.62 4.11
CA ASN A 483 13.97 -20.53 4.48
C ASN A 483 15.40 -20.79 3.98
N ALA A 484 15.91 -22.01 4.11
CA ALA A 484 17.22 -22.42 3.59
C ALA A 484 17.30 -22.25 2.06
N SER A 485 16.26 -22.66 1.33
CA SER A 485 16.20 -22.45 -0.13
C SER A 485 16.12 -20.97 -0.54
N LEU A 486 15.52 -20.10 0.29
CA LEU A 486 15.53 -18.65 0.06
C LEU A 486 16.93 -18.06 0.30
N ALA A 487 17.60 -18.49 1.38
CA ALA A 487 18.97 -18.07 1.65
C ALA A 487 19.93 -18.50 0.53
N LEU A 488 19.78 -19.73 0.02
CA LEU A 488 20.53 -20.22 -1.14
C LEU A 488 20.31 -19.33 -2.38
N LEU A 489 19.05 -18.98 -2.69
CA LEU A 489 18.71 -18.08 -3.80
C LEU A 489 19.41 -16.72 -3.64
N ASN A 490 19.30 -16.10 -2.46
CA ASN A 490 19.95 -14.81 -2.18
C ASN A 490 21.48 -14.91 -2.30
N GLN A 491 22.08 -16.01 -1.83
CA GLN A 491 23.52 -16.21 -1.91
C GLN A 491 23.99 -16.41 -3.36
N THR A 492 23.27 -17.19 -4.16
CA THR A 492 23.55 -17.37 -5.60
C THR A 492 23.43 -16.03 -6.34
N GLN A 493 22.39 -15.25 -6.06
CA GLN A 493 22.20 -13.92 -6.64
C GLN A 493 23.33 -12.96 -6.26
N ASN A 494 23.72 -12.90 -4.99
CA ASN A 494 24.84 -12.09 -4.53
C ASN A 494 26.17 -12.51 -5.18
N LEU A 495 26.39 -13.82 -5.38
CA LEU A 495 27.59 -14.32 -6.05
C LEU A 495 27.64 -13.85 -7.51
N ILE A 496 26.53 -13.95 -8.26
CA ILE A 496 26.45 -13.49 -9.65
C ILE A 496 26.69 -11.98 -9.74
N ILE A 497 26.03 -11.20 -8.87
CA ILE A 497 26.20 -9.74 -8.79
C ILE A 497 27.65 -9.38 -8.47
N GLY A 498 28.24 -10.06 -7.48
CA GLY A 498 29.62 -9.85 -7.05
C GLY A 498 30.63 -10.15 -8.16
N LEU A 499 30.45 -11.26 -8.89
CA LEU A 499 31.31 -11.62 -10.02
C LEU A 499 31.15 -10.64 -11.20
N GLY A 500 29.92 -10.22 -11.51
CA GLY A 500 29.67 -9.22 -12.55
C GLY A 500 30.28 -7.86 -12.21
N LEU A 501 30.11 -7.42 -10.96
CA LEU A 501 30.72 -6.18 -10.47
C LEU A 501 32.25 -6.28 -10.46
N LEU A 502 32.84 -7.39 -10.02
CA LEU A 502 34.28 -7.62 -10.01
C LEU A 502 34.86 -7.57 -11.43
N ALA A 503 34.29 -8.34 -12.36
CA ALA A 503 34.77 -8.42 -13.74
C ALA A 503 34.70 -7.05 -14.44
N GLY A 504 33.57 -6.36 -14.30
CA GLY A 504 33.40 -5.04 -14.90
C GLY A 504 34.23 -3.95 -14.23
N SER A 505 34.38 -3.98 -12.90
CA SER A 505 35.21 -3.03 -12.16
C SER A 505 36.69 -3.18 -12.50
N LEU A 506 37.18 -4.42 -12.65
CA LEU A 506 38.55 -4.69 -13.10
C LEU A 506 38.79 -4.16 -14.52
N LEU A 507 37.83 -4.38 -15.44
CA LEU A 507 37.92 -3.87 -16.80
C LEU A 507 37.88 -2.34 -16.84
N CYS A 508 36.98 -1.70 -16.08
CA CYS A 508 36.94 -0.24 -15.93
C CYS A 508 38.26 0.30 -15.38
N ALA A 509 38.79 -0.31 -14.30
CA ALA A 509 40.03 0.11 -13.69
C ALA A 509 41.21 0.02 -14.67
N TYR A 510 41.29 -1.06 -15.47
CA TYR A 510 42.28 -1.20 -16.53
C TYR A 510 42.22 -0.04 -17.53
N PHE A 511 41.03 0.28 -18.05
CA PHE A 511 40.87 1.39 -19.00
C PHE A 511 41.14 2.78 -18.40
N VAL A 512 40.92 2.95 -17.09
CA VAL A 512 41.31 4.17 -16.37
C VAL A 512 42.84 4.24 -16.26
N THR A 513 43.53 3.14 -15.99
CA THR A 513 45.01 3.12 -15.99
C THR A 513 45.63 3.37 -17.36
N GLU A 514 44.96 2.94 -18.43
CA GLU A 514 45.32 3.28 -19.82
C GLU A 514 44.94 4.72 -20.24
N LYS A 515 44.38 5.52 -19.33
CA LYS A 515 43.90 6.90 -19.58
C LYS A 515 42.84 7.03 -20.68
N LYS A 516 42.10 5.96 -20.97
CA LYS A 516 40.96 5.98 -21.91
C LYS A 516 39.67 6.45 -21.24
N PHE A 517 39.55 6.26 -19.92
CA PHE A 517 38.41 6.70 -19.11
C PHE A 517 38.85 7.54 -17.90
N GLN A 518 37.93 8.32 -17.36
CA GLN A 518 38.15 9.14 -16.16
C GLN A 518 37.75 8.37 -14.88
N VAL A 519 38.11 8.89 -13.70
CA VAL A 519 37.79 8.24 -12.41
C VAL A 519 36.28 8.17 -12.18
N GLY A 520 35.51 9.16 -12.66
CA GLY A 520 34.04 9.15 -12.55
C GLY A 520 33.37 8.05 -13.37
N ASP A 521 34.01 7.54 -14.42
CA ASP A 521 33.49 6.42 -15.22
C ASP A 521 33.42 5.10 -14.42
N PHE A 522 34.39 4.89 -13.54
CA PHE A 522 34.37 3.75 -12.62
C PHE A 522 33.18 3.82 -11.67
N VAL A 523 32.91 5.02 -11.15
CA VAL A 523 31.78 5.27 -10.23
C VAL A 523 30.44 5.14 -10.94
N LEU A 524 30.34 5.61 -12.20
CA LEU A 524 29.17 5.41 -13.07
C LEU A 524 28.84 3.93 -13.21
N PHE A 525 29.83 3.13 -13.56
CA PHE A 525 29.66 1.69 -13.78
C PHE A 525 29.14 1.00 -12.51
N GLY A 526 29.80 1.21 -11.37
CA GLY A 526 29.41 0.59 -10.10
C GLY A 526 28.00 0.98 -9.66
N THR A 527 27.64 2.27 -9.74
CA THR A 527 26.33 2.74 -9.32
C THR A 527 25.20 2.31 -10.25
N TYR A 528 25.42 2.34 -11.57
CA TYR A 528 24.43 1.93 -12.55
C TYR A 528 24.13 0.42 -12.46
N ILE A 529 25.15 -0.41 -12.27
CA ILE A 529 24.98 -1.86 -12.12
C ILE A 529 24.11 -2.21 -10.92
N ILE A 530 24.37 -1.60 -9.75
CA ILE A 530 23.55 -1.82 -8.54
C ILE A 530 22.10 -1.40 -8.78
N GLN A 531 21.90 -0.29 -9.51
CA GLN A 531 20.57 0.20 -9.85
C GLN A 531 19.81 -0.78 -10.75
N LEU A 532 20.47 -1.39 -11.75
CA LEU A 532 19.85 -2.43 -12.59
C LEU A 532 19.48 -3.69 -11.81
N TYR A 533 20.26 -4.08 -10.80
CA TYR A 533 19.97 -5.29 -10.01
C TYR A 533 18.83 -5.13 -8.99
N THR A 534 18.63 -3.93 -8.47
CA THR A 534 17.64 -3.66 -7.42
C THR A 534 16.24 -4.17 -7.78
N PRO A 535 15.66 -3.86 -8.96
CA PRO A 535 14.33 -4.38 -9.31
C PRO A 535 14.35 -5.86 -9.72
N LEU A 536 15.50 -6.41 -10.10
CA LEU A 536 15.67 -7.81 -10.48
C LEU A 536 15.50 -8.77 -9.29
N ASN A 537 15.86 -8.34 -8.08
CA ASN A 537 15.64 -9.12 -6.85
C ASN A 537 14.15 -9.44 -6.63
N TRP A 538 13.27 -8.49 -6.97
CA TRP A 538 11.83 -8.68 -6.85
C TRP A 538 11.23 -9.53 -7.99
N PHE A 539 11.98 -9.79 -9.06
CA PHE A 539 11.49 -10.50 -10.24
C PHE A 539 11.05 -11.94 -9.93
N GLY A 540 11.76 -12.67 -9.06
CA GLY A 540 11.34 -14.01 -8.63
C GLY A 540 10.01 -14.00 -7.85
N THR A 541 9.70 -12.91 -7.16
CA THR A 541 8.39 -12.73 -6.51
C THR A 541 7.32 -12.35 -7.53
N TYR A 542 7.61 -11.44 -8.47
CA TYR A 542 6.69 -11.10 -9.55
C TYR A 542 6.34 -12.31 -10.41
N TYR A 543 7.30 -13.18 -10.75
CA TYR A 543 7.06 -14.41 -11.51
C TYR A 543 5.95 -15.26 -10.88
N ARG A 544 6.07 -15.53 -9.56
CA ARG A 544 5.07 -16.31 -8.82
C ARG A 544 3.73 -15.59 -8.70
N MET A 545 3.74 -14.29 -8.46
CA MET A 545 2.52 -13.48 -8.38
C MET A 545 1.76 -13.48 -9.72
N ILE A 546 2.50 -13.41 -10.83
CA ILE A 546 1.95 -13.46 -12.18
C ILE A 546 1.35 -14.83 -12.47
N GLN A 547 2.06 -15.92 -12.16
CA GLN A 547 1.50 -17.28 -12.30
C GLN A 547 0.19 -17.44 -11.52
N SER A 548 0.15 -17.02 -10.25
CA SER A 548 -1.06 -17.06 -9.44
C SER A 548 -2.17 -16.21 -10.05
N SER A 549 -1.84 -14.99 -10.46
CA SER A 549 -2.81 -14.05 -11.01
C SER A 549 -3.39 -14.55 -12.35
N PHE A 550 -2.59 -15.24 -13.15
CA PHE A 550 -3.05 -15.88 -14.38
C PHE A 550 -4.08 -16.99 -14.11
N ILE A 551 -3.85 -17.84 -13.10
CA ILE A 551 -4.76 -18.91 -12.72
C ILE A 551 -6.09 -18.34 -12.21
N ASP A 552 -6.03 -17.38 -11.29
CA ASP A 552 -7.24 -16.75 -10.74
C ASP A 552 -8.05 -16.01 -11.83
N MET A 553 -7.35 -15.35 -12.74
CA MET A 553 -7.97 -14.69 -13.90
C MET A 553 -8.62 -15.70 -14.86
N GLU A 554 -8.01 -16.85 -15.09
CA GLU A 554 -8.56 -17.90 -15.94
C GLU A 554 -9.87 -18.45 -15.37
N ASN A 555 -9.92 -18.74 -14.07
CA ASN A 555 -11.15 -19.13 -13.39
C ASN A 555 -12.26 -18.07 -13.51
N MET A 556 -11.91 -16.78 -13.47
CA MET A 556 -12.86 -15.69 -13.66
C MET A 556 -13.34 -15.58 -15.11
N PHE A 557 -12.45 -15.78 -16.10
CA PHE A 557 -12.84 -15.79 -17.50
C PHE A 557 -13.70 -17.01 -17.86
N GLU A 558 -13.47 -18.16 -17.22
CA GLU A 558 -14.38 -19.30 -17.32
C GLU A 558 -15.81 -18.92 -16.88
N LEU A 559 -15.96 -18.16 -15.79
CA LEU A 559 -17.28 -17.65 -15.35
C LEU A 559 -17.91 -16.67 -16.34
N PHE A 560 -17.10 -15.83 -17.01
CA PHE A 560 -17.59 -14.91 -18.04
C PHE A 560 -18.01 -15.60 -19.36
N ASN A 561 -17.45 -16.77 -19.63
CA ASN A 561 -17.75 -17.55 -20.83
C ASN A 561 -18.90 -18.55 -20.63
N GLU A 562 -19.44 -18.63 -19.42
CA GLU A 562 -20.60 -19.48 -19.15
C GLU A 562 -21.82 -18.95 -19.91
N GLU A 563 -22.46 -19.81 -20.69
CA GLU A 563 -23.60 -19.39 -21.49
C GLU A 563 -24.88 -19.29 -20.64
N GLN A 564 -25.67 -18.27 -20.94
CA GLN A 564 -27.02 -18.13 -20.39
C GLN A 564 -27.94 -19.21 -21.01
N GLU A 565 -28.49 -20.12 -20.20
CA GLU A 565 -29.44 -21.15 -20.69
C GLU A 565 -30.77 -20.54 -21.16
N VAL A 566 -31.22 -19.47 -20.50
CA VAL A 566 -32.43 -18.73 -20.85
C VAL A 566 -32.01 -17.38 -21.42
N LYS A 567 -32.18 -17.21 -22.73
CA LYS A 567 -31.91 -15.96 -23.46
C LYS A 567 -33.23 -15.47 -24.06
N ASP A 568 -33.51 -14.19 -23.93
CA ASP A 568 -34.61 -13.56 -24.66
C ASP A 568 -34.31 -13.60 -26.17
N GLU A 569 -35.33 -13.83 -27.00
CA GLU A 569 -35.17 -13.72 -28.45
C GLU A 569 -34.88 -12.27 -28.87
N VAL A 570 -34.22 -12.08 -30.02
CA VAL A 570 -33.69 -10.80 -30.51
C VAL A 570 -34.76 -9.70 -30.70
N ASN A 571 -36.05 -10.03 -30.63
CA ASN A 571 -37.17 -9.08 -30.67
C ASN A 571 -38.27 -9.39 -29.64
N ALA A 572 -37.91 -9.94 -28.48
CA ALA A 572 -38.87 -10.15 -27.39
C ALA A 572 -39.48 -8.80 -26.96
N GLY A 573 -40.79 -8.62 -27.21
CA GLY A 573 -41.52 -7.42 -26.82
C GLY A 573 -42.03 -7.50 -25.39
N ASP A 574 -42.36 -6.36 -24.79
CA ASP A 574 -42.98 -6.30 -23.47
C ASP A 574 -44.28 -7.11 -23.44
N LEU A 575 -44.47 -7.88 -22.36
CA LEU A 575 -45.67 -8.68 -22.16
C LEU A 575 -46.91 -7.77 -22.09
N ARG A 576 -47.73 -7.78 -23.15
CA ARG A 576 -49.02 -7.06 -23.19
C ARG A 576 -50.08 -7.83 -22.41
N PHE A 577 -50.19 -7.55 -21.11
CA PHE A 577 -51.16 -8.19 -20.24
C PHE A 577 -52.61 -7.81 -20.61
N ARG A 578 -53.36 -8.74 -21.22
CA ARG A 578 -54.78 -8.56 -21.56
C ARG A 578 -55.71 -9.43 -20.70
N SER A 579 -55.36 -10.71 -20.59
CA SER A 579 -56.10 -11.71 -19.81
C SER A 579 -55.08 -12.67 -19.20
N GLY A 580 -55.13 -12.91 -17.89
CA GLY A 580 -54.23 -13.82 -17.18
C GLY A 580 -54.54 -15.30 -17.42
N ARG A 581 -54.67 -15.71 -18.69
CA ARG A 581 -54.81 -17.12 -19.09
C ARG A 581 -53.41 -17.74 -19.16
N ILE A 582 -53.21 -18.87 -18.48
CA ILE A 582 -51.96 -19.65 -18.52
C ILE A 582 -52.28 -20.97 -19.21
N GLU A 583 -51.50 -21.34 -20.21
CA GLU A 583 -51.69 -22.56 -21.01
C GLU A 583 -50.37 -23.32 -21.10
N PHE A 584 -50.40 -24.59 -20.70
CA PHE A 584 -49.33 -25.55 -20.87
C PHE A 584 -49.75 -26.47 -22.01
N GLU A 585 -48.92 -26.60 -23.04
CA GLU A 585 -49.15 -27.46 -24.20
C GLU A 585 -47.94 -28.37 -24.39
N ASN A 586 -48.12 -29.67 -24.13
CA ASN A 586 -47.14 -30.74 -24.32
C ASN A 586 -45.77 -30.40 -23.70
N VAL A 587 -45.79 -29.89 -22.47
CA VAL A 587 -44.59 -29.36 -21.81
C VAL A 587 -43.72 -30.51 -21.31
N HIS A 588 -42.47 -30.50 -21.77
CA HIS A 588 -41.39 -31.40 -21.33
C HIS A 588 -40.35 -30.57 -20.58
N PHE A 589 -39.87 -31.07 -19.43
CA PHE A 589 -38.87 -30.34 -18.63
C PHE A 589 -37.91 -31.27 -17.90
N SER A 590 -36.62 -30.96 -17.96
CA SER A 590 -35.55 -31.73 -17.31
C SER A 590 -34.50 -30.78 -16.69
N TYR A 591 -34.10 -31.01 -15.43
CA TYR A 591 -32.95 -30.33 -14.83
C TYR A 591 -31.61 -30.96 -15.21
N MET A 592 -31.58 -32.21 -15.67
CA MET A 592 -30.36 -32.91 -16.10
C MET A 592 -30.68 -33.72 -17.34
N ASP A 593 -29.75 -33.77 -18.29
CA ASP A 593 -29.92 -34.55 -19.52
C ASP A 593 -30.18 -36.03 -19.17
N GLY A 594 -31.22 -36.59 -19.76
CA GLY A 594 -31.65 -37.97 -19.51
C GLY A 594 -32.56 -38.18 -18.30
N ARG A 595 -32.95 -37.14 -17.56
CA ARG A 595 -33.98 -37.23 -16.51
C ARG A 595 -35.05 -36.15 -16.68
N GLU A 596 -36.12 -36.51 -17.37
CA GLU A 596 -37.32 -35.70 -17.53
C GLU A 596 -38.17 -35.75 -16.26
N ILE A 597 -38.66 -34.59 -15.83
CA ILE A 597 -39.49 -34.41 -14.64
C ILE A 597 -40.93 -34.07 -15.00
N LEU A 598 -41.12 -33.22 -16.03
CA LEU A 598 -42.42 -33.05 -16.68
C LEU A 598 -42.37 -33.81 -17.99
N GLN A 599 -43.34 -34.69 -18.18
CA GLN A 599 -43.53 -35.49 -19.39
C GLN A 599 -44.94 -35.20 -19.91
N ASP A 600 -45.02 -34.59 -21.09
CA ASP A 600 -46.26 -34.31 -21.82
C ASP A 600 -47.40 -33.70 -20.98
N VAL A 601 -47.10 -32.63 -20.23
CA VAL A 601 -48.09 -31.97 -19.37
C VAL A 601 -48.85 -30.88 -20.14
N SER A 602 -50.18 -31.01 -20.21
CA SER A 602 -51.07 -30.05 -20.87
C SER A 602 -52.26 -29.67 -19.98
N PHE A 603 -52.43 -28.38 -19.68
CA PHE A 603 -53.60 -27.83 -18.99
C PHE A 603 -53.75 -26.32 -19.20
N SER A 604 -54.97 -25.80 -19.04
CA SER A 604 -55.27 -24.37 -19.16
C SER A 604 -55.93 -23.83 -17.90
N VAL A 605 -55.44 -22.69 -17.39
CA VAL A 605 -56.02 -21.96 -16.25
C VAL A 605 -56.66 -20.66 -16.75
N MET A 606 -57.96 -20.50 -16.52
CA MET A 606 -58.69 -19.30 -16.94
C MET A 606 -58.50 -18.14 -15.94
N PRO A 607 -58.65 -16.88 -16.39
CA PRO A 607 -58.52 -15.72 -15.50
C PRO A 607 -59.46 -15.82 -14.28
N GLY A 608 -58.93 -15.59 -13.08
CA GLY A 608 -59.69 -15.62 -11.83
C GLY A 608 -59.96 -17.02 -11.26
N GLN A 609 -59.52 -18.10 -11.93
CA GLN A 609 -59.60 -19.45 -11.37
C GLN A 609 -58.44 -19.74 -10.42
N THR A 610 -58.72 -20.56 -9.40
CA THR A 610 -57.69 -21.11 -8.50
C THR A 610 -57.42 -22.55 -8.88
N LEU A 611 -56.17 -22.86 -9.20
CA LEU A 611 -55.70 -24.22 -9.47
C LEU A 611 -55.00 -24.77 -8.21
N ALA A 612 -55.43 -25.94 -7.74
CA ALA A 612 -54.75 -26.65 -6.66
C ALA A 612 -53.79 -27.70 -7.24
N LEU A 613 -52.54 -27.68 -6.80
CA LEU A 613 -51.49 -28.63 -7.17
C LEU A 613 -51.16 -29.48 -5.95
N VAL A 614 -51.39 -30.79 -6.03
CA VAL A 614 -51.18 -31.73 -4.90
C VAL A 614 -49.91 -32.54 -5.15
N ARG A 615 -49.08 -32.72 -4.11
CA ARG A 615 -47.83 -33.49 -4.16
C ARG A 615 -47.56 -34.26 -2.89
N THR A 616 -46.97 -35.46 -3.02
CA THR A 616 -46.47 -36.31 -1.93
C THR A 616 -44.93 -36.25 -1.86
N GLY A 617 -44.36 -35.31 -1.10
CA GLY A 617 -42.90 -35.20 -0.89
C GLY A 617 -42.48 -33.95 -0.10
N PRO A 618 -41.25 -33.89 0.46
CA PRO A 618 -40.81 -32.77 1.29
C PRO A 618 -40.78 -31.48 0.48
N LEU A 619 -41.32 -30.41 1.09
CA LEU A 619 -41.51 -29.07 0.54
C LEU A 619 -40.26 -28.52 -0.14
N ARG A 620 -40.12 -28.78 -1.43
CA ARG A 620 -39.32 -27.97 -2.36
C ARG A 620 -40.32 -27.32 -3.30
N TRP A 621 -40.33 -26.00 -3.35
CA TRP A 621 -41.28 -25.15 -4.07
C TRP A 621 -41.28 -25.32 -5.60
N ASP A 622 -40.50 -26.26 -6.12
CA ASP A 622 -40.46 -26.58 -7.53
C ASP A 622 -41.60 -27.54 -7.86
N LEU A 623 -42.45 -27.16 -8.83
CA LEU A 623 -43.41 -28.02 -9.55
C LEU A 623 -42.77 -29.32 -10.09
N CYS A 624 -41.44 -29.40 -10.06
CA CYS A 624 -40.62 -30.45 -10.62
C CYS A 624 -39.76 -31.13 -9.56
N GLY A 625 -40.19 -32.30 -9.08
CA GLY A 625 -39.24 -33.23 -8.47
C GLY A 625 -39.86 -34.58 -8.13
N ARG A 626 -39.11 -35.61 -8.53
CA ARG A 626 -39.32 -37.05 -8.30
C ARG A 626 -40.73 -37.52 -8.63
N ASP A 627 -40.85 -38.08 -9.84
CA ASP A 627 -41.74 -39.16 -10.27
C ASP A 627 -42.98 -39.40 -9.41
N TRP A 628 -44.06 -38.63 -9.62
CA TRP A 628 -45.39 -38.99 -9.10
C TRP A 628 -46.50 -38.43 -9.98
N PRO A 629 -47.66 -39.11 -10.09
CA PRO A 629 -48.78 -38.67 -10.90
C PRO A 629 -49.40 -37.39 -10.33
N MET A 630 -49.41 -36.31 -11.11
CA MET A 630 -50.17 -35.10 -10.78
C MET A 630 -51.66 -35.36 -11.03
N ALA A 631 -52.49 -35.22 -10.00
CA ALA A 631 -53.94 -35.10 -10.16
C ALA A 631 -54.31 -33.61 -10.22
N VAL A 632 -54.82 -33.15 -11.35
CA VAL A 632 -55.28 -31.77 -11.55
C VAL A 632 -56.80 -31.74 -11.39
N GLY A 633 -57.28 -31.14 -10.30
CA GLY A 633 -58.71 -30.94 -10.05
C GLY A 633 -59.08 -29.47 -10.19
N THR A 634 -60.02 -29.15 -11.08
CA THR A 634 -60.67 -27.83 -11.13
C THR A 634 -62.08 -27.98 -10.57
N GLY A 635 -62.35 -27.33 -9.44
CA GLY A 635 -63.65 -27.36 -8.78
C GLY A 635 -64.14 -25.94 -8.48
N PRO A 636 -65.38 -25.59 -8.84
CA PRO A 636 -65.99 -24.37 -8.36
C PRO A 636 -66.55 -24.64 -6.96
N TYR A 637 -66.11 -23.87 -5.96
CA TYR A 637 -66.69 -23.77 -4.61
C TYR A 637 -67.02 -25.07 -3.87
N GLY A 638 -66.21 -25.41 -2.87
CA GLY A 638 -66.60 -26.41 -1.86
C GLY A 638 -65.49 -26.67 -0.84
N ALA A 639 -65.69 -26.19 0.38
CA ALA A 639 -64.83 -26.49 1.52
C ALA A 639 -64.76 -28.01 1.76
N CYS A 640 -63.55 -28.59 1.72
CA CYS A 640 -63.31 -29.93 2.25
C CYS A 640 -62.82 -29.82 3.71
N PRO A 641 -63.54 -30.38 4.69
CA PRO A 641 -63.05 -30.45 6.07
C PRO A 641 -62.00 -31.58 6.18
N CYS A 642 -60.79 -31.25 6.63
CA CYS A 642 -59.79 -32.22 7.04
C CYS A 642 -60.30 -33.02 8.26
N PRO A 643 -60.31 -34.37 8.23
CA PRO A 643 -60.34 -35.15 9.46
C PRO A 643 -58.89 -35.32 9.94
N ILE A 644 -58.59 -34.73 11.10
CA ILE A 644 -57.41 -35.05 11.91
C ILE A 644 -57.56 -36.48 12.43
N PRO A 645 -56.52 -37.34 12.37
CA PRO A 645 -56.32 -38.35 13.39
C PRO A 645 -55.14 -37.98 14.31
N ALA A 646 -55.39 -38.15 15.60
CA ALA A 646 -54.49 -37.90 16.73
C ALA A 646 -53.29 -38.90 16.75
N PRO A 647 -52.32 -38.75 17.69
CA PRO A 647 -50.92 -39.11 17.50
C PRO A 647 -50.61 -40.61 17.62
N CYS A 648 -49.79 -41.14 16.72
CA CYS A 648 -49.15 -42.45 16.89
C CYS A 648 -47.88 -42.32 17.74
N ALA A 649 -47.92 -42.94 18.91
CA ALA A 649 -46.75 -43.25 19.73
C ALA A 649 -45.82 -44.25 19.00
N LEU A 650 -44.51 -43.98 19.04
CA LEU A 650 -43.44 -44.91 18.65
C LEU A 650 -42.93 -45.63 19.91
N PRO A 651 -42.80 -46.97 19.91
CA PRO A 651 -41.91 -47.65 20.85
C PRO A 651 -40.50 -47.75 20.27
N CYS A 652 -39.51 -47.37 21.07
CA CYS A 652 -38.10 -47.66 20.85
C CYS A 652 -37.89 -49.19 20.77
N GLN A 653 -37.26 -49.66 19.70
CA GLN A 653 -36.58 -50.95 19.68
C GLN A 653 -35.07 -50.71 19.58
N SER A 654 -34.40 -51.15 20.64
CA SER A 654 -32.97 -51.42 20.74
C SER A 654 -32.55 -52.51 19.76
N ALA A 655 -31.39 -52.34 19.12
CA ALA A 655 -30.63 -53.42 18.51
C ALA A 655 -29.24 -53.44 19.18
N GLU A 656 -28.90 -54.61 19.71
CA GLU A 656 -27.56 -55.04 20.15
C GLU A 656 -26.57 -55.12 18.99
#